data_AF-A0A944JLJ6-F1
#
_entry.id   AF-A0A944JLJ6-F1
#
_cell.length_a   1.000
_cell.length_b   1.000
_cell.length_c   1.000
_cell.angle_alpha   90.00
_cell.angle_beta   90.00
_cell.angle_gamma   90.00
#
_symmetry.space_group_name_H-M   'P 1'
#
loop_
_entity.id
_entity.type
_entity.pdbx_description
1 polymer ?
#
loop_
_entity_poly.entity_id
_entity_poly.type
_entity_poly.pdbx_seq_one_letter_code
_entity_poly.pdbx_strand_id
1 'polypeptide(L)'
;MRHDQGTGTDPYWSAAGFGQLDWQAKAERVLRDAPTWILLAIVGAVLLTLLIAAFLAFSRASKQQAERDKHHREAVALAREKGQSLPPEPLHMDPKPLLGGIAVSLNGLWGFAQDQVGLSFFFAVGFVSMFDVLEMKLFSNMYKMADADPRRRWTRQLKIMRGTAWAFIFASAAVNVAHAPNLVAAPFLAIMPIGAGWVIYMPLKNALAGAEEEEDTKRPEGAKPGPFRLAGLLWRRLWAWGYRVAGLDVNDRADEMVRRARARDAADASYELRKALLEKKELEKVVGVAVAPRGRGKVSEEAKRLDALNRELEKKIRPKAQGALEMADTQDPEQGLQLMQRMAWLTRADDVALLDYGPDSPAMTVLEELNIAANAEFVKSNKRAIEAGKTAEAAEDTRRKAEKAVEEAAGQLAAVKEELERVRKEAEESQKQVTADREKEEKRLKALRDERALLESSDATAGQLYQRTVKELEETREQLTTLMEERGKLTDSTGELQQEVTRGREEVLRLEGVQKALEERLGTFVDERDRLTAVAAKAEKEAREERENALRLEERLASIERQQAAGVAARAQQPGRVDARIGSGGGDTRQRLRELLNEMSPEDRQQSQRKIAAQLMDQVGLGLDAVRNHLRAIDQEDAEAAGLPHPRTHEDTEEREFEGVEK
;
A
#
# COMPACT_ATOMS: atom_id res chain seq x y z
N MET A 1 -82.05 36.28 -28.86
CA MET A 1 -82.13 35.27 -27.79
C MET A 1 -81.51 33.99 -28.30
N ARG A 2 -80.53 33.47 -27.54
CA ARG A 2 -79.89 32.14 -27.47
C ARG A 2 -79.61 31.29 -28.72
N HIS A 3 -78.32 30.97 -28.84
CA HIS A 3 -77.74 29.74 -29.38
C HIS A 3 -78.24 28.49 -28.64
N ASP A 4 -78.31 27.36 -29.35
CA ASP A 4 -77.90 26.06 -28.80
C ASP A 4 -77.26 25.18 -29.87
N GLN A 5 -76.23 24.46 -29.44
CA GLN A 5 -75.43 23.48 -30.18
C GLN A 5 -75.83 22.06 -29.77
N GLY A 6 -75.66 21.11 -30.69
CA GLY A 6 -74.93 19.88 -30.37
C GLY A 6 -75.69 18.54 -30.37
N THR A 7 -74.95 17.53 -30.86
CA THR A 7 -75.16 16.05 -30.91
C THR A 7 -75.60 15.56 -32.30
N GLY A 8 -74.96 14.60 -32.96
CA GLY A 8 -73.86 13.68 -32.63
C GLY A 8 -74.06 12.43 -33.50
N THR A 9 -72.98 11.79 -33.98
CA THR A 9 -72.87 10.34 -34.33
C THR A 9 -71.50 10.02 -34.96
N ASP A 10 -70.59 9.44 -34.15
CA ASP A 10 -69.78 8.22 -34.34
C ASP A 10 -69.60 7.61 -35.76
N PRO A 11 -68.44 6.98 -36.10
CA PRO A 11 -68.16 5.63 -35.58
C PRO A 11 -66.70 5.14 -35.42
N TYR A 12 -66.53 4.31 -34.39
CA TYR A 12 -65.83 3.00 -34.32
C TYR A 12 -64.65 2.70 -35.27
N TRP A 13 -63.45 2.63 -34.68
CA TRP A 13 -62.38 1.70 -35.05
C TRP A 13 -61.84 1.00 -33.80
N SER A 14 -62.19 -0.27 -33.62
CA SER A 14 -61.63 -1.15 -32.60
C SER A 14 -60.29 -1.70 -33.07
N ALA A 15 -59.19 -1.10 -32.59
CA ALA A 15 -57.87 -1.69 -32.70
C ALA A 15 -57.76 -2.88 -31.72
N ALA A 16 -57.24 -4.00 -32.23
CA ALA A 16 -56.93 -5.20 -31.46
C ALA A 16 -56.10 -4.83 -30.21
N GLY A 17 -56.62 -5.23 -29.05
CA GLY A 17 -55.95 -5.10 -27.76
C GLY A 17 -54.73 -6.01 -27.70
N PHE A 18 -53.57 -5.51 -28.13
CA PHE A 18 -52.32 -5.88 -27.48
C PHE A 18 -52.41 -5.31 -26.07
N GLY A 19 -52.79 -6.16 -25.11
CA GLY A 19 -52.76 -5.80 -23.70
C GLY A 19 -51.39 -5.21 -23.39
N GLN A 20 -51.35 -3.90 -23.10
CA GLN A 20 -50.21 -3.28 -22.47
C GLN A 20 -49.96 -4.08 -21.20
N LEU A 21 -48.98 -4.99 -21.26
CA LEU A 21 -48.40 -5.56 -20.06
C LEU A 21 -47.84 -4.39 -19.29
N ASP A 22 -48.61 -3.96 -18.30
CA ASP A 22 -48.23 -2.93 -17.37
C ASP A 22 -47.17 -3.52 -16.44
N TRP A 23 -45.95 -3.60 -16.97
CA TRP A 23 -44.77 -4.07 -16.27
C TRP A 23 -44.48 -3.19 -15.06
N GLN A 24 -44.91 -1.92 -15.07
CA GLN A 24 -44.82 -1.02 -13.92
C GLN A 24 -45.78 -1.48 -12.82
N ALA A 25 -47.06 -1.70 -13.10
CA ALA A 25 -48.01 -2.17 -12.08
C ALA A 25 -47.71 -3.58 -11.56
N LYS A 26 -47.10 -4.46 -12.38
CA LYS A 26 -46.60 -5.77 -11.94
C LYS A 26 -45.33 -5.66 -11.10
N ALA A 27 -44.37 -4.83 -11.50
CA ALA A 27 -43.16 -4.60 -10.73
C ALA A 27 -43.46 -3.91 -9.39
N GLU A 28 -44.37 -2.94 -9.37
CA GLU A 28 -44.81 -2.28 -8.13
C GLU A 28 -45.50 -3.23 -7.17
N ARG A 29 -46.33 -4.16 -7.65
CA ARG A 29 -46.93 -5.21 -6.80
C ARG A 29 -45.87 -6.16 -6.24
N VAL A 30 -44.95 -6.62 -7.08
CA VAL A 30 -43.84 -7.49 -6.63
C VAL A 30 -42.92 -6.76 -5.64
N LEU A 31 -42.70 -5.45 -5.82
CA LEU A 31 -41.91 -4.62 -4.92
C LEU A 31 -42.63 -4.30 -3.61
N ARG A 32 -43.97 -4.19 -3.59
CA ARG A 32 -44.75 -3.97 -2.36
C ARG A 32 -44.91 -5.23 -1.51
N ASP A 33 -45.08 -6.38 -2.14
CA ASP A 33 -45.36 -7.64 -1.46
C ASP A 33 -44.09 -8.39 -1.04
N ALA A 34 -42.92 -8.00 -1.57
CA ALA A 34 -41.64 -8.59 -1.17
C ALA A 34 -41.19 -8.06 0.20
N PRO A 35 -40.88 -8.94 1.18
CA PRO A 35 -40.32 -8.50 2.45
C PRO A 35 -38.99 -7.77 2.23
N THR A 36 -38.79 -6.69 2.97
CA THR A 36 -37.68 -5.72 2.79
C THR A 36 -36.30 -6.34 2.71
N TRP A 37 -36.06 -7.46 3.40
CA TRP A 37 -34.78 -8.19 3.34
C TRP A 37 -34.51 -8.84 1.98
N ILE A 38 -35.53 -9.28 1.23
CA ILE A 38 -35.39 -9.83 -0.12
C ILE A 38 -34.99 -8.72 -1.08
N LEU A 39 -35.60 -7.54 -0.97
CA LEU A 39 -35.21 -6.37 -1.76
C LEU A 39 -33.78 -5.95 -1.46
N LEU A 40 -33.39 -5.94 -0.18
CA LEU A 40 -32.03 -5.63 0.25
C LEU A 40 -31.01 -6.67 -0.27
N ALA A 41 -31.37 -7.95 -0.27
CA ALA A 41 -30.54 -9.03 -0.81
C ALA A 41 -30.40 -8.94 -2.34
N ILE A 42 -31.47 -8.63 -3.07
CA ILE A 42 -31.44 -8.48 -4.53
C ILE A 42 -30.63 -7.23 -4.91
N VAL A 43 -30.88 -6.10 -4.26
CA VAL A 43 -30.08 -4.87 -4.49
C VAL A 43 -28.62 -5.13 -4.15
N GLY A 44 -28.32 -5.78 -3.03
CA GLY A 44 -26.97 -6.15 -2.63
C GLY A 44 -26.28 -7.08 -3.64
N ALA A 45 -26.98 -8.08 -4.17
CA ALA A 45 -26.46 -8.99 -5.19
C ALA A 45 -26.19 -8.27 -6.53
N VAL A 46 -27.09 -7.38 -6.96
CA VAL A 46 -26.90 -6.55 -8.17
C VAL A 46 -25.70 -5.61 -7.99
N LEU A 47 -25.56 -4.99 -6.82
CA LEU A 47 -24.43 -4.10 -6.54
C LEU A 47 -23.11 -4.86 -6.50
N LEU A 48 -23.08 -6.06 -5.88
CA LEU A 48 -21.91 -6.93 -5.84
C LEU A 48 -21.51 -7.41 -7.24
N THR A 49 -22.47 -7.84 -8.06
CA THR A 49 -22.20 -8.27 -9.44
C THR A 49 -21.70 -7.13 -10.32
N LEU A 50 -22.25 -5.92 -10.18
CA LEU A 50 -21.74 -4.72 -10.86
C LEU A 50 -20.33 -4.36 -10.40
N LEU A 51 -20.02 -4.44 -9.10
CA LEU A 51 -18.69 -4.22 -8.56
C LEU A 51 -17.68 -5.25 -9.07
N ILE A 52 -18.06 -6.54 -9.12
CA ILE A 52 -17.23 -7.61 -9.66
C ILE A 52 -16.99 -7.39 -11.17
N ALA A 53 -18.02 -7.03 -11.93
CA ALA A 53 -17.89 -6.74 -13.35
C ALA A 53 -16.99 -5.51 -13.61
N ALA A 54 -17.16 -4.44 -12.83
CA ALA A 54 -16.30 -3.25 -12.88
C ALA A 54 -14.84 -3.57 -12.52
N PHE A 55 -14.62 -4.38 -11.47
CA PHE A 55 -13.29 -4.84 -11.07
C PHE A 55 -12.63 -5.73 -12.14
N LEU A 56 -13.38 -6.64 -12.77
CA LEU A 56 -12.88 -7.47 -13.86
C LEU A 56 -12.57 -6.64 -15.12
N ALA A 57 -13.40 -5.65 -15.45
CA ALA A 57 -13.14 -4.72 -16.55
C ALA A 57 -11.89 -3.87 -16.28
N PHE A 58 -11.75 -3.32 -15.07
CA PHE A 58 -10.60 -2.54 -14.65
C PHE A 58 -9.30 -3.37 -14.64
N SER A 59 -9.35 -4.60 -14.12
CA SER A 59 -8.19 -5.50 -14.09
C SER A 59 -7.75 -5.99 -15.47
N ARG A 60 -8.68 -6.15 -16.43
CA ARG A 60 -8.32 -6.42 -17.84
C ARG A 60 -7.71 -5.20 -18.51
N ALA A 61 -8.28 -4.01 -18.29
CA ALA A 61 -7.75 -2.77 -18.83
C ALA A 61 -6.34 -2.47 -18.29
N SER A 62 -6.09 -2.70 -17.00
CA SER A 62 -4.77 -2.49 -16.40
C SER A 62 -3.72 -3.49 -16.91
N LYS A 63 -4.10 -4.76 -17.14
CA LYS A 63 -3.21 -5.76 -17.76
C LYS A 63 -2.81 -5.37 -19.19
N GLN A 64 -3.77 -4.92 -20.01
CA GLN A 64 -3.48 -4.45 -21.36
C GLN A 64 -2.60 -3.19 -21.37
N GLN A 65 -2.76 -2.29 -20.38
CA GLN A 65 -1.86 -1.15 -20.20
C GLN A 65 -0.44 -1.63 -19.83
N ALA A 66 -0.30 -2.54 -18.87
CA ALA A 66 0.99 -3.08 -18.47
C ALA A 66 1.75 -3.79 -19.61
N GLU A 67 1.04 -4.49 -20.50
CA GLU A 67 1.63 -5.11 -21.70
C GLU A 67 2.13 -4.05 -22.69
N ARG A 68 1.38 -2.98 -22.90
CA ARG A 68 1.80 -1.87 -23.79
C ARG A 68 3.00 -1.11 -23.23
N ASP A 69 3.04 -0.89 -21.92
CA ASP A 69 4.18 -0.24 -21.25
C ASP A 69 5.45 -1.09 -21.36
N LYS A 70 5.32 -2.42 -21.26
CA LYS A 70 6.43 -3.34 -21.50
C LYS A 70 6.94 -3.24 -22.93
N HIS A 71 6.06 -3.29 -23.93
CA HIS A 71 6.45 -3.15 -25.33
C HIS A 71 7.07 -1.78 -25.65
N HIS A 72 6.61 -0.70 -25.00
CA HIS A 72 7.23 0.61 -25.15
C HIS A 72 8.64 0.64 -24.54
N ARG A 73 8.83 0.07 -23.34
CA ARG A 73 10.16 -0.05 -22.72
C ARG A 73 11.11 -0.89 -23.56
N GLU A 74 10.63 -1.99 -24.13
CA GLU A 74 11.38 -2.83 -25.07
C GLU A 74 11.74 -2.04 -26.34
N ALA A 75 10.81 -1.27 -26.92
CA ALA A 75 11.06 -0.43 -28.07
C ALA A 75 12.05 0.71 -27.78
N VAL A 76 11.98 1.32 -26.60
CA VAL A 76 12.95 2.34 -26.13
C VAL A 76 14.33 1.73 -25.93
N ALA A 77 14.41 0.55 -25.32
CA ALA A 77 15.67 -0.17 -25.15
C ALA A 77 16.31 -0.51 -26.52
N LEU A 78 15.52 -1.05 -27.45
CA LEU A 78 15.96 -1.35 -28.81
C LEU A 78 16.37 -0.11 -29.61
N ALA A 79 15.66 1.01 -29.47
CA ALA A 79 16.03 2.27 -30.12
C ALA A 79 17.34 2.84 -29.56
N ARG A 80 17.56 2.72 -28.25
CA ARG A 80 18.80 3.15 -27.57
C ARG A 80 19.99 2.28 -27.96
N GLU A 81 19.81 0.96 -28.12
CA GLU A 81 20.84 0.04 -28.62
C GLU A 81 21.20 0.30 -30.09
N LYS A 82 20.23 0.66 -30.92
CA LYS A 82 20.43 0.94 -32.36
C LYS A 82 20.84 2.39 -32.67
N GLY A 83 20.96 3.26 -31.67
CA GLY A 83 21.25 4.69 -31.85
C GLY A 83 20.17 5.46 -32.63
N GLN A 84 18.93 4.96 -32.64
CA GLN A 84 17.80 5.60 -33.32
C GLN A 84 17.10 6.59 -32.38
N SER A 85 16.35 7.53 -32.97
CA SER A 85 15.51 8.44 -32.20
C SER A 85 14.53 7.67 -31.30
N LEU A 86 14.47 8.06 -30.03
CA LEU A 86 13.59 7.43 -29.05
C LEU A 86 12.13 7.46 -29.53
N PRO A 87 11.40 6.34 -29.46
CA PRO A 87 9.98 6.34 -29.78
C PRO A 87 9.24 7.28 -28.81
N PRO A 88 8.27 8.08 -29.30
CA PRO A 88 7.55 9.03 -28.45
C PRO A 88 6.76 8.30 -27.35
N GLU A 89 6.75 8.86 -26.14
CA GLU A 89 6.05 8.31 -24.98
C GLU A 89 4.54 8.27 -25.23
N PRO A 90 3.86 7.11 -25.10
CA PRO A 90 2.44 6.95 -25.42
C PRO A 90 1.56 7.88 -24.57
N LEU A 91 0.57 8.50 -25.19
CA LEU A 91 -0.37 9.37 -24.52
C LEU A 91 -1.41 8.56 -23.77
N HIS A 92 -1.54 8.82 -22.46
CA HIS A 92 -2.51 8.14 -21.62
C HIS A 92 -3.52 9.13 -21.05
N MET A 93 -4.79 8.71 -21.07
CA MET A 93 -5.86 9.40 -20.36
C MET A 93 -5.81 8.95 -18.90
N ASP A 94 -5.58 9.88 -17.97
CA ASP A 94 -5.62 9.57 -16.53
C ASP A 94 -7.10 9.37 -16.09
N PRO A 95 -7.51 8.16 -15.67
CA PRO A 95 -8.89 7.89 -15.30
C PRO A 95 -9.30 8.48 -13.95
N LYS A 96 -8.36 8.94 -13.11
CA LYS A 96 -8.65 9.41 -11.74
C LYS A 96 -9.48 10.71 -11.70
N PRO A 97 -9.10 11.80 -12.41
CA PRO A 97 -9.91 13.01 -12.45
C PRO A 97 -11.25 12.82 -13.19
N LEU A 98 -11.35 11.80 -14.05
CA LEU A 98 -12.60 11.41 -14.70
C LEU A 98 -13.68 10.99 -13.69
N LEU A 99 -13.32 10.23 -12.65
CA LEU A 99 -14.31 9.68 -11.70
C LEU A 99 -15.06 10.79 -10.93
N GLY A 100 -14.35 11.87 -10.54
CA GLY A 100 -14.97 13.00 -9.83
C GLY A 100 -15.89 13.84 -10.71
N GLY A 101 -15.48 14.10 -11.96
CA GLY A 101 -16.30 14.82 -12.95
C GLY A 101 -17.53 14.02 -13.40
N ILE A 102 -17.34 12.72 -13.64
CA ILE A 102 -18.40 11.78 -14.03
C ILE A 102 -19.47 11.70 -12.95
N ALA A 103 -19.12 11.60 -11.67
CA ALA A 103 -20.10 11.50 -10.59
C ALA A 103 -21.01 12.73 -10.47
N VAL A 104 -20.47 13.94 -10.65
CA VAL A 104 -21.26 15.19 -10.61
C VAL A 104 -22.07 15.38 -11.88
N SER A 105 -21.51 15.03 -13.04
CA SER A 105 -22.22 14.99 -14.32
C SER A 105 -23.40 14.02 -14.30
N LEU A 106 -23.19 12.80 -13.79
CA LEU A 106 -24.23 11.78 -13.59
C LEU A 106 -25.37 12.32 -12.74
N ASN A 107 -25.07 13.02 -11.64
CA ASN A 107 -26.10 13.54 -10.75
C ASN A 107 -27.00 14.58 -11.46
N GLY A 108 -26.41 15.57 -12.14
CA GLY A 108 -27.22 16.60 -12.81
C GLY A 108 -27.91 16.12 -14.09
N LEU A 109 -27.28 15.23 -14.86
CA LEU A 109 -27.93 14.56 -16.01
C LEU A 109 -29.07 13.64 -15.57
N TRP A 110 -28.90 12.93 -14.44
CA TRP A 110 -29.95 12.09 -13.87
C TRP A 110 -31.14 12.92 -13.41
N GLY A 111 -30.88 13.96 -12.63
CA GLY A 111 -31.92 14.88 -12.14
C GLY A 111 -32.67 15.55 -13.28
N PHE A 112 -31.98 16.01 -14.32
CA PHE A 112 -32.65 16.55 -15.50
C PHE A 112 -33.50 15.51 -16.26
N ALA A 113 -32.98 14.29 -16.44
CA ALA A 113 -33.70 13.24 -17.13
C ALA A 113 -34.99 12.85 -16.40
N GLN A 114 -34.96 12.78 -15.06
CA GLN A 114 -36.13 12.44 -14.26
C GLN A 114 -37.06 13.64 -14.05
N ASP A 115 -36.55 14.76 -13.60
CA ASP A 115 -37.39 15.84 -13.06
C ASP A 115 -37.84 16.85 -14.13
N GLN A 116 -37.02 17.08 -15.16
CA GLN A 116 -37.35 18.02 -16.24
C GLN A 116 -37.92 17.34 -17.47
N VAL A 117 -37.34 16.22 -17.90
CA VAL A 117 -37.79 15.51 -19.11
C VAL A 117 -38.88 14.47 -18.79
N GLY A 118 -38.98 14.02 -17.54
CA GLY A 118 -39.98 13.01 -17.15
C GLY A 118 -39.69 11.63 -17.74
N LEU A 119 -38.42 11.31 -18.01
CA LEU A 119 -38.05 10.01 -18.57
C LEU A 119 -38.25 8.92 -17.52
N SER A 120 -38.86 7.80 -17.94
CA SER A 120 -38.92 6.60 -17.08
C SER A 120 -37.51 6.14 -16.71
N PHE A 121 -37.36 5.53 -15.53
CA PHE A 121 -36.08 5.11 -14.96
C PHE A 121 -35.11 4.48 -15.97
N PHE A 122 -35.57 3.52 -16.78
CA PHE A 122 -34.72 2.83 -17.76
C PHE A 122 -34.24 3.75 -18.90
N PHE A 123 -35.09 4.68 -19.36
CA PHE A 123 -34.71 5.65 -20.38
C PHE A 123 -33.79 6.75 -19.80
N ALA A 124 -33.95 7.11 -18.52
CA ALA A 124 -33.01 7.99 -17.83
C ALA A 124 -31.63 7.36 -17.74
N VAL A 125 -31.52 6.08 -17.33
CA VAL A 125 -30.23 5.34 -17.34
C VAL A 125 -29.62 5.33 -18.75
N GLY A 126 -30.43 5.02 -19.77
CA GLY A 126 -29.99 5.05 -21.17
C GLY A 126 -29.47 6.43 -21.60
N PHE A 127 -30.20 7.49 -21.28
CA PHE A 127 -29.84 8.88 -21.59
C PHE A 127 -28.53 9.28 -20.95
N VAL A 128 -28.37 9.06 -19.63
CA VAL A 128 -27.15 9.45 -18.91
C VAL A 128 -25.95 8.62 -19.38
N SER A 129 -26.13 7.30 -19.57
CA SER A 129 -25.07 6.42 -20.07
C SER A 129 -24.60 6.79 -21.48
N MET A 130 -25.50 7.28 -22.35
CA MET A 130 -25.15 7.70 -23.70
C MET A 130 -24.20 8.91 -23.69
N PHE A 131 -24.45 9.92 -22.85
CA PHE A 131 -23.57 11.08 -22.73
C PHE A 131 -22.18 10.69 -22.20
N ASP A 132 -22.12 9.90 -21.14
CA ASP A 132 -20.86 9.49 -20.51
C ASP A 132 -20.02 8.58 -21.44
N VAL A 133 -20.66 7.60 -22.09
CA VAL A 133 -19.99 6.71 -23.06
C VAL A 133 -19.51 7.50 -24.28
N LEU A 134 -20.29 8.46 -24.79
CA LEU A 134 -19.90 9.27 -25.94
C LEU A 134 -18.72 10.19 -25.61
N GLU A 135 -18.75 10.88 -24.47
CA GLU A 135 -17.66 11.74 -24.02
C GLU A 135 -16.37 10.93 -23.84
N MET A 136 -16.44 9.82 -23.11
CA MET A 136 -15.28 8.98 -22.84
C MET A 136 -14.74 8.32 -24.12
N LYS A 137 -15.61 7.92 -25.05
CA LYS A 137 -15.21 7.37 -26.36
C LYS A 137 -14.61 8.43 -27.28
N LEU A 138 -15.13 9.66 -27.28
CA LEU A 138 -14.58 10.77 -28.04
C LEU A 138 -13.16 11.11 -27.56
N PHE A 139 -12.97 11.28 -26.26
CA PHE A 139 -11.63 11.52 -25.70
C PHE A 139 -10.69 10.33 -25.93
N SER A 140 -11.14 9.09 -25.69
CA SER A 140 -10.32 7.90 -25.97
C SER A 140 -9.88 7.82 -27.44
N ASN A 141 -10.79 8.12 -28.38
CA ASN A 141 -10.45 8.13 -29.80
C ASN A 141 -9.52 9.29 -30.17
N MET A 142 -9.65 10.46 -29.52
CA MET A 142 -8.72 11.58 -29.72
C MET A 142 -7.30 11.21 -29.26
N TYR A 143 -7.16 10.57 -28.11
CA TYR A 143 -5.88 10.06 -27.61
C TYR A 143 -5.28 9.01 -28.55
N LYS A 144 -6.09 8.03 -29.00
CA LYS A 144 -5.63 7.01 -29.97
C LYS A 144 -5.20 7.62 -31.31
N MET A 145 -5.94 8.60 -31.83
CA MET A 145 -5.59 9.28 -33.07
C MET A 145 -4.34 10.16 -32.91
N ALA A 146 -4.16 10.80 -31.76
CA ALA A 146 -2.97 11.58 -31.46
C ALA A 146 -1.72 10.69 -31.33
N ASP A 147 -1.84 9.49 -30.78
CA ASP A 147 -0.75 8.52 -30.71
C ASP A 147 -0.44 7.84 -32.04
N ALA A 148 -1.44 7.68 -32.91
CA ALA A 148 -1.25 7.07 -34.23
C ALA A 148 -0.50 7.97 -35.21
N ASP A 149 -0.49 9.30 -34.99
CA ASP A 149 0.23 10.25 -35.84
C ASP A 149 1.69 10.42 -35.36
N PRO A 150 2.71 10.03 -36.16
CA PRO A 150 4.11 10.15 -35.78
C PRO A 150 4.55 11.58 -35.48
N ARG A 151 3.83 12.57 -36.02
CA ARG A 151 4.16 14.00 -35.87
C ARG A 151 3.36 14.69 -34.76
N ARG A 152 2.40 14.00 -34.12
CA ARG A 152 1.53 14.52 -33.06
C ARG A 152 0.99 15.92 -33.39
N ARG A 153 0.28 16.06 -34.51
CA ARG A 153 -0.26 17.35 -34.99
C ARG A 153 -1.77 17.43 -34.83
N TRP A 154 -2.30 18.65 -34.75
CA TRP A 154 -3.73 18.89 -34.82
C TRP A 154 -4.30 18.64 -36.22
N THR A 155 -4.71 17.40 -36.48
CA THR A 155 -5.41 17.06 -37.73
C THR A 155 -6.82 17.68 -37.78
N ARG A 156 -7.37 17.84 -38.98
CA ARG A 156 -8.76 18.33 -39.16
C ARG A 156 -9.77 17.47 -38.40
N GLN A 157 -9.56 16.15 -38.37
CA GLN A 157 -10.41 15.22 -37.62
C GLN A 157 -10.30 15.44 -36.10
N LEU A 158 -9.08 15.59 -35.56
CA LEU A 158 -8.86 15.92 -34.14
C LEU A 158 -9.50 17.26 -33.75
N LYS A 159 -9.43 18.27 -34.63
CA LYS A 159 -10.09 19.58 -34.41
C LYS A 159 -11.63 19.45 -34.36
N ILE A 160 -12.22 18.60 -35.21
CA ILE A 160 -13.66 18.31 -35.20
C ILE A 160 -14.04 17.55 -33.93
N MET A 161 -13.30 16.49 -33.59
CA MET A 161 -13.54 15.69 -32.38
C MET A 161 -13.44 16.53 -31.11
N ARG A 162 -12.46 17.45 -31.06
CA ARG A 162 -12.34 18.45 -29.99
C ARG A 162 -13.60 19.30 -29.90
N GLY A 163 -14.07 19.84 -31.03
CA GLY A 163 -15.30 20.64 -31.08
C GLY A 163 -16.52 19.86 -30.59
N THR A 164 -16.67 18.60 -30.99
CA THR A 164 -17.78 17.75 -30.54
C THR A 164 -17.69 17.40 -29.06
N ALA A 165 -16.50 17.07 -28.55
CA ALA A 165 -16.31 16.77 -27.13
C ALA A 165 -16.63 17.97 -26.25
N TRP A 166 -16.15 19.16 -26.60
CA TRP A 166 -16.50 20.39 -25.89
C TRP A 166 -17.99 20.73 -26.00
N ALA A 167 -18.63 20.47 -27.14
CA ALA A 167 -20.08 20.65 -27.27
C ALA A 167 -20.88 19.75 -26.31
N PHE A 168 -20.48 18.48 -26.14
CA PHE A 168 -21.09 17.58 -25.16
C PHE A 168 -20.84 18.05 -23.72
N ILE A 169 -19.62 18.47 -23.40
CA ILE A 169 -19.29 19.04 -22.08
C ILE A 169 -20.15 20.28 -21.77
N PHE A 170 -20.32 21.20 -22.73
CA PHE A 170 -21.18 22.37 -22.54
C PHE A 170 -22.65 22.01 -22.43
N ALA A 171 -23.12 21.00 -23.17
CA ALA A 171 -24.48 20.49 -23.03
C ALA A 171 -24.70 19.89 -21.63
N SER A 172 -23.75 19.10 -21.12
CA SER A 172 -23.78 18.57 -19.75
C SER A 172 -23.76 19.70 -18.70
N ALA A 173 -22.91 20.71 -18.87
CA ALA A 173 -22.88 21.87 -17.99
C ALA A 173 -24.20 22.65 -17.98
N ALA A 174 -24.84 22.85 -19.14
CA ALA A 174 -26.14 23.53 -19.24
C ALA A 174 -27.25 22.73 -18.54
N VAL A 175 -27.25 21.41 -18.69
CA VAL A 175 -28.18 20.51 -17.99
C VAL A 175 -27.99 20.61 -16.47
N ASN A 176 -26.75 20.60 -16.00
CA ASN A 176 -26.42 20.76 -14.58
C ASN A 176 -26.86 22.12 -14.01
N VAL A 177 -26.79 23.19 -14.79
CA VAL A 177 -27.30 24.52 -14.40
C VAL A 177 -28.82 24.51 -14.28
N ALA A 178 -29.51 23.90 -15.24
CA ALA A 178 -30.96 23.81 -15.24
C ALA A 178 -31.50 23.02 -14.04
N HIS A 179 -30.74 22.05 -13.56
CA HIS A 179 -31.09 21.20 -12.42
C HIS A 179 -30.45 21.66 -11.09
N ALA A 180 -29.80 22.82 -11.06
CA ALA A 180 -29.17 23.29 -9.83
C ALA A 180 -30.23 23.58 -8.74
N PRO A 181 -30.03 23.11 -7.49
CA PRO A 181 -31.01 23.30 -6.42
C PRO A 181 -31.19 24.77 -6.00
N ASN A 182 -30.20 25.61 -6.30
CA ASN A 182 -30.23 27.04 -6.09
C ASN A 182 -29.29 27.76 -7.07
N LEU A 183 -29.49 29.07 -7.26
CA LEU A 183 -28.68 29.92 -8.14
C LEU A 183 -27.19 29.96 -7.76
N VAL A 184 -26.86 29.67 -6.50
CA VAL A 184 -25.47 29.65 -6.00
C VAL A 184 -24.75 28.36 -6.41
N ALA A 185 -25.44 27.22 -6.42
CA ALA A 185 -24.90 25.93 -6.82
C ALA A 185 -24.75 25.79 -8.34
N ALA A 186 -25.57 26.52 -9.12
CA ALA A 186 -25.53 26.52 -10.57
C ALA A 186 -24.12 26.76 -11.17
N PRO A 187 -23.36 27.81 -10.79
CA PRO A 187 -22.00 28.00 -11.31
C PRO A 187 -21.05 26.86 -10.93
N PHE A 188 -21.15 26.30 -9.71
CA PHE A 188 -20.29 25.18 -9.30
C PHE A 188 -20.58 23.91 -10.11
N LEU A 189 -21.86 23.58 -10.30
CA LEU A 189 -22.27 22.41 -11.08
C LEU A 189 -21.98 22.56 -12.58
N ALA A 190 -21.97 23.78 -13.11
CA ALA A 190 -21.57 24.09 -14.48
C ALA A 190 -20.05 23.91 -14.69
N ILE A 191 -19.24 24.34 -13.73
CA ILE A 191 -17.78 24.31 -13.83
C ILE A 191 -17.24 22.88 -13.76
N MET A 192 -17.92 21.95 -13.07
CA MET A 192 -17.41 20.59 -12.86
C MET A 192 -17.20 19.79 -14.17
N PRO A 193 -18.17 19.68 -15.10
CA PRO A 193 -17.94 19.04 -16.40
C PRO A 193 -16.85 19.74 -17.23
N ILE A 194 -16.82 21.08 -17.18
CA ILE A 194 -15.82 21.90 -17.88
C ILE A 194 -14.41 21.63 -17.33
N GLY A 195 -14.27 21.58 -16.01
CA GLY A 195 -13.01 21.29 -15.32
C GLY A 195 -12.53 19.86 -15.60
N ALA A 196 -13.43 18.87 -15.55
CA ALA A 196 -13.10 17.50 -15.90
C ALA A 196 -12.62 17.38 -17.35
N GLY A 197 -13.37 17.97 -18.29
CA GLY A 197 -12.98 18.04 -19.70
C GLY A 197 -11.64 18.76 -19.90
N TRP A 198 -11.38 19.84 -19.16
CA TRP A 198 -10.12 20.57 -19.20
C TRP A 198 -8.94 19.73 -18.71
N VAL A 199 -9.08 19.03 -17.59
CA VAL A 199 -8.02 18.14 -17.06
C VAL A 199 -7.71 17.01 -18.02
N ILE A 200 -8.73 16.42 -18.67
CA ILE A 200 -8.54 15.41 -19.72
C ILE A 200 -7.88 16.02 -20.96
N TYR A 201 -8.21 17.27 -21.30
CA TYR A 201 -7.70 17.93 -22.50
C TYR A 201 -6.26 18.43 -22.36
N MET A 202 -5.81 18.81 -21.16
CA MET A 202 -4.49 19.41 -20.94
C MET A 202 -3.30 18.53 -21.38
N PRO A 203 -3.22 17.23 -21.01
CA PRO A 203 -2.13 16.37 -21.47
C PRO A 203 -2.13 16.22 -23.00
N LEU A 204 -3.31 16.10 -23.59
CA LEU A 204 -3.46 16.03 -25.06
C LEU A 204 -3.02 17.33 -25.74
N LYS A 205 -3.41 18.49 -25.20
CA LYS A 205 -2.98 19.81 -25.70
C LYS A 205 -1.47 19.95 -25.63
N ASN A 206 -0.86 19.60 -24.50
CA ASN A 206 0.59 19.73 -24.29
C ASN A 206 1.38 18.83 -25.24
N ALA A 207 0.90 17.62 -25.52
CA ALA A 207 1.58 16.72 -26.45
C ALA A 207 1.39 17.10 -27.93
N LEU A 208 0.36 17.89 -28.26
CA LEU A 208 0.10 18.41 -29.61
C LEU A 208 0.60 19.86 -29.79
N ALA A 209 1.20 20.48 -28.76
CA ALA A 209 1.54 21.90 -28.72
C ALA A 209 2.67 22.30 -29.69
N GLY A 210 3.51 21.35 -30.12
CA GLY A 210 4.63 21.62 -31.05
C GLY A 210 4.23 22.01 -32.48
N ALA A 211 2.92 22.07 -32.80
CA ALA A 211 2.44 22.26 -34.17
C ALA A 211 1.51 23.48 -34.36
N GLU A 212 1.14 24.22 -33.31
CA GLU A 212 0.25 25.39 -33.43
C GLU A 212 0.99 26.65 -33.98
N GLU A 213 2.30 26.78 -33.75
CA GLU A 213 3.06 27.98 -34.16
C GLU A 213 3.28 28.11 -35.68
N GLU A 214 3.28 27.02 -36.45
CA GLU A 214 3.50 27.03 -37.90
C GLU A 214 2.22 27.22 -38.76
N GLU A 215 1.03 26.90 -38.24
CA GLU A 215 -0.23 26.98 -39.00
C GLU A 215 -0.93 28.35 -38.89
N ASP A 216 -0.85 29.01 -37.74
CA ASP A 216 -1.46 30.33 -37.55
C ASP A 216 -0.68 31.46 -38.24
N THR A 217 0.61 31.27 -38.49
CA THR A 217 1.46 32.20 -39.27
C THR A 217 1.25 32.10 -40.79
N LYS A 218 0.56 31.07 -41.31
CA LYS A 218 0.41 30.81 -42.76
C LYS A 218 -0.99 31.03 -43.32
N ARG A 219 -1.96 31.55 -42.57
CA ARG A 219 -3.30 31.80 -43.11
C ARG A 219 -3.37 33.10 -43.91
N PRO A 220 -3.77 33.07 -45.20
CA PRO A 220 -3.97 34.29 -45.96
C PRO A 220 -5.16 35.09 -45.40
N GLU A 221 -4.94 36.38 -45.18
CA GLU A 221 -5.95 37.38 -44.85
C GLU A 221 -7.04 37.36 -45.92
N GLY A 222 -8.22 36.84 -45.60
CA GLY A 222 -9.36 36.81 -46.55
C GLY A 222 -10.26 35.57 -46.50
N ALA A 223 -9.94 34.55 -45.69
CA ALA A 223 -10.83 33.40 -45.55
C ALA A 223 -12.12 33.78 -44.78
N LYS A 224 -13.28 33.43 -45.37
CA LYS A 224 -14.61 33.61 -44.77
C LYS A 224 -14.62 33.08 -43.32
N PRO A 225 -15.23 33.82 -42.36
CA PRO A 225 -15.21 33.43 -40.96
C PRO A 225 -15.85 32.05 -40.79
N GLY A 226 -15.10 31.11 -40.20
CA GLY A 226 -15.60 29.79 -39.87
C GLY A 226 -16.76 29.85 -38.87
N PRO A 227 -17.55 28.77 -38.73
CA PRO A 227 -18.76 28.73 -37.91
C PRO A 227 -18.53 29.15 -36.44
N PHE A 228 -17.36 28.84 -35.87
CA PHE A 228 -16.99 29.28 -34.51
C PHE A 228 -16.71 30.79 -34.41
N ARG A 229 -16.17 31.41 -35.46
CA ARG A 229 -15.96 32.87 -35.50
C ARG A 229 -17.28 33.60 -35.72
N LEU A 230 -18.21 33.00 -36.46
CA LEU A 230 -19.60 33.45 -36.55
C LEU A 230 -20.32 33.39 -35.20
N ALA A 231 -20.16 32.30 -34.46
CA ALA A 231 -20.69 32.18 -33.09
C ALA A 231 -20.07 33.24 -32.16
N GLY A 232 -18.76 33.46 -32.24
CA GLY A 232 -18.08 34.53 -31.50
C GLY A 232 -18.55 35.94 -31.89
N LEU A 233 -18.82 36.19 -33.17
CA LEU A 233 -19.39 37.46 -33.65
C LEU A 233 -20.84 37.65 -33.19
N LEU A 234 -21.66 36.61 -33.22
CA LEU A 234 -23.02 36.60 -32.66
C LEU A 234 -23.02 36.85 -31.17
N TRP A 235 -22.10 36.22 -30.43
CA TRP A 235 -21.91 36.43 -29.00
C TRP A 235 -21.52 37.86 -28.68
N ARG A 236 -20.53 38.43 -29.39
CA ARG A 236 -20.17 39.85 -29.26
C ARG A 236 -21.35 40.78 -29.59
N ARG A 237 -22.15 40.45 -30.60
CA ARG A 237 -23.35 41.21 -30.97
C ARG A 237 -24.45 41.14 -29.90
N LEU A 238 -24.60 39.99 -29.25
CA LEU A 238 -25.53 39.81 -28.12
C LEU A 238 -25.11 40.66 -26.92
N TRP A 239 -23.82 40.65 -26.59
CA TRP A 239 -23.26 41.50 -25.54
C TRP A 239 -23.36 42.98 -25.88
N ALA A 240 -23.03 43.39 -27.12
CA ALA A 240 -23.17 44.78 -27.56
C ALA A 240 -24.63 45.27 -27.51
N TRP A 241 -25.60 44.40 -27.81
CA TRP A 241 -27.01 44.71 -27.61
C TRP A 241 -27.36 44.86 -26.12
N GLY A 242 -26.84 43.99 -25.26
CA GLY A 242 -26.96 44.11 -23.80
C GLY A 242 -26.37 45.42 -23.25
N TYR A 243 -25.17 45.77 -23.67
CA TYR A 243 -24.50 47.03 -23.30
C TYR A 243 -25.27 48.26 -23.82
N ARG A 244 -25.82 48.18 -25.03
CA ARG A 244 -26.70 49.22 -25.61
C ARG A 244 -27.97 49.44 -24.78
N VAL A 245 -28.57 48.38 -24.22
CA VAL A 245 -29.75 48.49 -23.34
C VAL A 245 -29.35 48.97 -21.94
N ALA A 246 -28.16 48.61 -21.48
CA ALA A 246 -27.64 49.00 -20.18
C ALA A 246 -27.01 50.41 -20.13
N GLY A 247 -26.89 51.11 -21.26
CA GLY A 247 -26.36 52.47 -21.33
C GLY A 247 -24.88 52.63 -20.94
N LEU A 248 -24.16 51.52 -20.83
CA LEU A 248 -22.73 51.47 -20.52
C LEU A 248 -22.03 51.04 -21.79
N ASP A 249 -21.26 51.93 -22.43
CA ASP A 249 -20.22 51.45 -23.33
C ASP A 249 -18.92 52.23 -23.19
N VAL A 250 -17.84 51.44 -23.10
CA VAL A 250 -16.45 51.83 -22.89
C VAL A 250 -15.75 51.58 -24.23
N ASN A 251 -15.81 52.56 -25.13
CA ASN A 251 -14.84 52.79 -26.22
C ASN A 251 -15.25 53.99 -27.07
N ASP A 252 -14.39 55.02 -27.15
CA ASP A 252 -14.63 56.28 -27.87
C ASP A 252 -14.97 56.12 -29.37
N ARG A 253 -14.58 55.02 -30.02
CA ARG A 253 -14.91 54.77 -31.45
C ARG A 253 -16.33 54.24 -31.68
N ALA A 254 -16.96 53.64 -30.68
CA ALA A 254 -18.35 53.19 -30.79
C ALA A 254 -19.32 54.39 -30.69
N ASP A 255 -18.89 55.47 -30.03
CA ASP A 255 -19.72 56.65 -29.76
C ASP A 255 -20.07 57.42 -31.06
N GLU A 256 -19.13 57.66 -31.97
CA GLU A 256 -19.42 58.34 -33.25
C GLU A 256 -20.42 57.58 -34.13
N MET A 257 -20.32 56.25 -34.20
CA MET A 257 -21.23 55.43 -35.00
C MET A 257 -22.63 55.39 -34.38
N VAL A 258 -22.72 55.38 -33.05
CA VAL A 258 -23.98 55.42 -32.32
C VAL A 258 -24.66 56.79 -32.47
N ARG A 259 -23.91 57.89 -32.37
CA ARG A 259 -24.42 59.25 -32.62
C ARG A 259 -24.96 59.43 -34.03
N ARG A 260 -24.25 58.93 -35.04
CA ARG A 260 -24.71 58.91 -36.45
C ARG A 260 -25.98 58.08 -36.65
N ALA A 261 -26.09 56.94 -35.96
CA ALA A 261 -27.27 56.10 -36.03
C ALA A 261 -28.49 56.79 -35.39
N ARG A 262 -28.30 57.41 -34.21
CA ARG A 262 -29.37 58.18 -33.53
C ARG A 262 -29.86 59.35 -34.36
N ALA A 263 -28.97 60.11 -35.00
CA ALA A 263 -29.35 61.20 -35.91
C ALA A 263 -30.16 60.72 -37.13
N ARG A 264 -29.88 59.51 -37.64
CA ARG A 264 -30.67 58.90 -38.73
C ARG A 264 -32.06 58.46 -38.27
N ASP A 265 -32.13 57.78 -37.14
CA ASP A 265 -33.41 57.33 -36.56
C ASP A 265 -34.32 58.54 -36.24
N ALA A 266 -33.73 59.64 -35.75
CA ALA A 266 -34.44 60.90 -35.51
C ALA A 266 -34.92 61.58 -36.80
N ALA A 267 -34.13 61.54 -37.88
CA ALA A 267 -34.53 62.06 -39.19
C ALA A 267 -35.70 61.26 -39.78
N ASP A 268 -35.59 59.93 -39.77
CA ASP A 268 -36.63 59.05 -40.33
C ASP A 268 -37.95 59.19 -39.55
N ALA A 269 -37.90 59.25 -38.21
CA ALA A 269 -39.09 59.47 -37.37
C ALA A 269 -39.71 60.87 -37.56
N SER A 270 -38.89 61.90 -37.75
CA SER A 270 -39.35 63.27 -38.03
C SER A 270 -39.98 63.40 -39.42
N TYR A 271 -39.47 62.65 -40.40
CA TYR A 271 -40.04 62.56 -41.74
C TYR A 271 -41.39 61.82 -41.75
N GLU A 272 -41.50 60.69 -41.03
CA GLU A 272 -42.78 59.98 -40.82
C GLU A 272 -43.83 60.92 -40.21
N LEU A 273 -43.44 61.72 -39.20
CA LEU A 273 -44.31 62.72 -38.60
C LEU A 273 -44.75 63.80 -39.61
N ARG A 274 -43.83 64.32 -40.43
CA ARG A 274 -44.14 65.30 -41.48
C ARG A 274 -45.14 64.73 -42.49
N LYS A 275 -44.93 63.50 -42.97
CA LYS A 275 -45.81 62.83 -43.93
C LYS A 275 -47.23 62.68 -43.37
N ALA A 276 -47.35 62.19 -42.14
CA ALA A 276 -48.64 62.04 -41.48
C ALA A 276 -49.35 63.37 -41.21
N LEU A 277 -48.61 64.46 -40.94
CA LEU A 277 -49.18 65.81 -40.82
C LEU A 277 -49.64 66.40 -42.16
N LEU A 278 -48.97 66.08 -43.27
CA LEU A 278 -49.39 66.49 -44.62
C LEU A 278 -50.65 65.74 -45.04
N GLU A 279 -50.69 64.42 -44.86
CA GLU A 279 -51.86 63.60 -45.12
C GLU A 279 -53.07 64.07 -44.29
N LYS A 280 -52.85 64.44 -43.02
CA LYS A 280 -53.88 65.06 -42.18
C LYS A 280 -54.43 66.35 -42.80
N LYS A 281 -53.57 67.26 -43.27
CA LYS A 281 -54.00 68.54 -43.87
C LYS A 281 -54.78 68.33 -45.17
N GLU A 282 -54.41 67.34 -45.97
CA GLU A 282 -55.14 67.00 -47.20
C GLU A 282 -56.53 66.44 -46.87
N LEU A 283 -56.61 65.50 -45.93
CA LEU A 283 -57.88 64.94 -45.46
C LEU A 283 -58.78 66.00 -44.81
N GLU A 284 -58.22 66.94 -44.03
CA GLU A 284 -58.96 68.06 -43.46
C GLU A 284 -59.54 68.99 -44.52
N LYS A 285 -58.82 69.24 -45.63
CA LYS A 285 -59.35 70.04 -46.76
C LYS A 285 -60.53 69.33 -47.44
N VAL A 286 -60.41 68.02 -47.69
CA VAL A 286 -61.47 67.24 -48.34
C VAL A 286 -62.71 67.16 -47.46
N VAL A 287 -62.52 66.90 -46.15
CA VAL A 287 -63.62 66.86 -45.17
C VAL A 287 -64.23 68.24 -44.94
N GLY A 288 -63.44 69.33 -44.98
CA GLY A 288 -63.90 70.71 -44.81
C GLY A 288 -64.69 71.27 -46.00
N VAL A 289 -64.46 70.76 -47.21
CA VAL A 289 -65.18 71.17 -48.44
C VAL A 289 -66.48 70.36 -48.62
N ALA A 290 -66.59 69.18 -48.02
CA ALA A 290 -67.80 68.37 -48.04
C ALA A 290 -68.92 69.01 -47.21
N VAL A 291 -69.73 69.87 -47.83
CA VAL A 291 -70.98 70.39 -47.27
C VAL A 291 -71.86 69.20 -46.89
N ALA A 292 -72.07 69.00 -45.59
CA ALA A 292 -72.86 67.90 -45.05
C ALA A 292 -74.28 67.91 -45.66
N PRO A 293 -74.71 66.87 -46.40
CA PRO A 293 -76.13 66.70 -46.66
C PRO A 293 -76.80 66.41 -45.31
N ARG A 294 -77.74 67.28 -44.91
CA ARG A 294 -78.60 67.08 -43.74
C ARG A 294 -79.38 65.77 -43.90
N GLY A 295 -78.84 64.69 -43.36
CA GLY A 295 -79.47 63.38 -43.35
C GLY A 295 -78.58 62.37 -42.63
N ARG A 296 -79.08 61.80 -41.52
CA ARG A 296 -78.41 60.75 -40.74
C ARG A 296 -77.88 59.64 -41.65
N GLY A 297 -76.58 59.31 -41.56
CA GLY A 297 -76.21 57.89 -41.72
C GLY A 297 -74.84 57.50 -42.26
N LYS A 298 -73.98 58.37 -42.80
CA LYS A 298 -72.64 57.94 -43.24
C LYS A 298 -71.59 59.00 -42.95
N VAL A 299 -70.81 58.79 -41.89
CA VAL A 299 -69.49 59.42 -41.74
C VAL A 299 -68.72 59.08 -43.00
N SER A 300 -68.26 60.10 -43.74
CA SER A 300 -67.47 59.88 -44.96
C SER A 300 -66.26 58.98 -44.64
N GLU A 301 -65.87 58.12 -45.57
CA GLU A 301 -64.70 57.26 -45.34
C GLU A 301 -63.44 58.07 -45.02
N GLU A 302 -63.35 59.27 -45.58
CA GLU A 302 -62.29 60.26 -45.35
C GLU A 302 -62.27 60.76 -43.90
N ALA A 303 -63.43 60.99 -43.28
CA ALA A 303 -63.50 61.37 -41.87
C ALA A 303 -63.06 60.23 -40.94
N LYS A 304 -63.36 58.96 -41.28
CA LYS A 304 -62.85 57.80 -40.53
C LYS A 304 -61.34 57.64 -40.67
N ARG A 305 -60.80 57.90 -41.87
CA ARG A 305 -59.34 57.89 -42.12
C ARG A 305 -58.66 59.01 -41.34
N LEU A 306 -59.24 60.20 -41.30
CA LEU A 306 -58.75 61.32 -40.49
C LEU A 306 -58.73 60.98 -38.99
N ASP A 307 -59.78 60.35 -38.46
CA ASP A 307 -59.81 59.91 -37.06
C ASP A 307 -58.78 58.83 -36.73
N ALA A 308 -58.57 57.87 -37.64
CA ALA A 308 -57.55 56.84 -37.49
C ALA A 308 -56.14 57.44 -37.51
N LEU A 309 -55.88 58.34 -38.46
CA LEU A 309 -54.61 59.06 -38.59
C LEU A 309 -54.34 59.94 -37.36
N ASN A 310 -55.35 60.62 -36.82
CA ASN A 310 -55.24 61.40 -35.58
C ASN A 310 -54.84 60.51 -34.38
N ARG A 311 -55.46 59.34 -34.24
CA ARG A 311 -55.12 58.39 -33.17
C ARG A 311 -53.70 57.84 -33.33
N GLU A 312 -53.27 57.58 -34.55
CA GLU A 312 -51.92 57.08 -34.84
C GLU A 312 -50.85 58.16 -34.64
N LEU A 313 -51.14 59.40 -35.04
CA LEU A 313 -50.33 60.58 -34.78
C LEU A 313 -50.09 60.78 -33.28
N GLU A 314 -51.13 60.68 -32.46
CA GLU A 314 -51.02 60.90 -31.01
C GLU A 314 -50.35 59.75 -30.27
N LYS A 315 -50.68 58.49 -30.59
CA LYS A 315 -50.22 57.33 -29.81
C LYS A 315 -48.87 56.77 -30.24
N LYS A 316 -48.49 56.95 -31.51
CA LYS A 316 -47.31 56.28 -32.08
C LYS A 316 -46.33 57.26 -32.72
N ILE A 317 -46.80 58.07 -33.66
CA ILE A 317 -45.90 58.83 -34.54
C ILE A 317 -45.27 60.03 -33.79
N ARG A 318 -46.05 60.82 -33.04
CA ARG A 318 -45.50 61.92 -32.24
C ARG A 318 -44.57 61.45 -31.11
N PRO A 319 -44.95 60.48 -30.25
CA PRO A 319 -44.05 60.04 -29.18
C PRO A 319 -42.76 59.43 -29.71
N LYS A 320 -42.81 58.68 -30.84
CA LYS A 320 -41.63 58.11 -31.49
C LYS A 320 -40.70 59.20 -32.04
N ALA A 321 -41.24 60.22 -32.71
CA ALA A 321 -40.45 61.33 -33.23
C ALA A 321 -39.84 62.18 -32.09
N GLN A 322 -40.62 62.47 -31.04
CA GLN A 322 -40.13 63.19 -29.86
C GLN A 322 -39.02 62.42 -29.14
N GLY A 323 -39.23 61.13 -28.86
CA GLY A 323 -38.21 60.30 -28.20
C GLY A 323 -36.95 60.14 -29.06
N ALA A 324 -37.07 60.00 -30.38
CA ALA A 324 -35.91 59.92 -31.26
C ALA A 324 -35.14 61.25 -31.31
N LEU A 325 -35.83 62.40 -31.30
CA LEU A 325 -35.23 63.73 -31.23
C LEU A 325 -34.61 64.06 -29.87
N GLU A 326 -35.14 63.52 -28.77
CA GLU A 326 -34.53 63.66 -27.43
C GLU A 326 -33.28 62.77 -27.29
N MET A 327 -33.26 61.59 -27.94
CA MET A 327 -32.11 60.68 -27.92
C MET A 327 -30.96 61.12 -28.85
N ALA A 328 -31.29 61.75 -29.97
CA ALA A 328 -30.31 62.41 -30.83
C ALA A 328 -30.06 63.79 -30.23
N ASP A 329 -28.94 63.99 -29.54
CA ASP A 329 -28.65 65.25 -28.83
C ASP A 329 -28.59 66.42 -29.83
N THR A 330 -29.72 67.08 -30.05
CA THR A 330 -29.86 68.17 -31.02
C THR A 330 -29.09 69.43 -30.64
N GLN A 331 -28.56 69.49 -29.41
CA GLN A 331 -27.68 70.57 -28.95
C GLN A 331 -26.23 70.35 -29.41
N ASP A 332 -25.87 69.11 -29.77
CA ASP A 332 -24.59 68.79 -30.42
C ASP A 332 -24.63 69.26 -31.89
N PRO A 333 -23.78 70.23 -32.28
CA PRO A 333 -23.79 70.80 -33.63
C PRO A 333 -23.51 69.76 -34.73
N GLU A 334 -22.84 68.65 -34.41
CA GLU A 334 -22.56 67.60 -35.41
C GLU A 334 -23.76 66.68 -35.66
N GLN A 335 -24.47 66.28 -34.59
CA GLN A 335 -25.68 65.46 -34.69
C GLN A 335 -26.84 66.26 -35.29
N GLY A 336 -26.97 67.53 -34.90
CA GLY A 336 -27.95 68.45 -35.49
C GLY A 336 -27.74 68.63 -37.00
N LEU A 337 -26.49 68.75 -37.46
CA LEU A 337 -26.17 68.90 -38.88
C LEU A 337 -26.42 67.60 -39.67
N GLN A 338 -26.13 66.43 -39.11
CA GLN A 338 -26.43 65.14 -39.75
C GLN A 338 -27.93 64.87 -39.84
N LEU A 339 -28.68 65.21 -38.80
CA LEU A 339 -30.15 65.18 -38.79
C LEU A 339 -30.70 66.08 -39.90
N MET A 340 -30.22 67.33 -40.00
CA MET A 340 -30.64 68.27 -41.05
C MET A 340 -30.28 67.78 -42.46
N GLN A 341 -29.07 67.25 -42.67
CA GLN A 341 -28.66 66.69 -43.96
C GLN A 341 -29.53 65.50 -44.38
N ARG A 342 -29.81 64.60 -43.45
CA ARG A 342 -30.66 63.44 -43.72
C ARG A 342 -32.11 63.85 -43.98
N MET A 343 -32.64 64.80 -43.22
CA MET A 343 -33.97 65.38 -43.45
C MET A 343 -34.06 66.09 -44.81
N ALA A 344 -33.03 66.84 -45.20
CA ALA A 344 -32.96 67.48 -46.52
C ALA A 344 -32.98 66.42 -47.64
N TRP A 345 -32.20 65.35 -47.48
CA TRP A 345 -32.18 64.24 -48.43
C TRP A 345 -33.52 63.50 -48.52
N LEU A 346 -34.16 63.19 -47.38
CA LEU A 346 -35.45 62.49 -47.34
C LEU A 346 -36.61 63.33 -47.88
N THR A 347 -36.55 64.66 -47.73
CA THR A 347 -37.65 65.54 -48.12
C THR A 347 -37.54 66.08 -49.54
N ARG A 348 -36.35 66.06 -50.14
CA ARG A 348 -36.08 66.45 -51.53
C ARG A 348 -35.71 65.26 -52.43
N ALA A 349 -35.80 64.02 -51.93
CA ALA A 349 -35.50 62.82 -52.73
C ALA A 349 -36.41 62.68 -53.96
N ASP A 350 -37.70 63.01 -53.83
CA ASP A 350 -38.66 62.97 -54.94
C ASP A 350 -38.35 64.06 -55.99
N ASP A 351 -37.90 65.24 -55.56
CA ASP A 351 -37.45 66.30 -56.46
C ASP A 351 -36.21 65.85 -57.25
N VAL A 352 -35.21 65.23 -56.59
CA VAL A 352 -34.00 64.69 -57.24
C VAL A 352 -34.29 63.49 -58.16
N ALA A 353 -35.33 62.71 -57.87
CA ALA A 353 -35.74 61.57 -58.68
C ALA A 353 -36.54 61.97 -59.94
N LEU A 354 -37.18 63.15 -59.95
CA LEU A 354 -37.95 63.69 -61.07
C LEU A 354 -37.16 64.66 -61.98
N LEU A 355 -35.89 64.89 -61.66
CA LEU A 355 -35.04 65.84 -62.37
C LEU A 355 -34.30 65.17 -63.56
N ASP A 356 -34.50 65.70 -64.76
CA ASP A 356 -33.73 65.30 -65.95
C ASP A 356 -32.29 65.82 -65.84
N TYR A 357 -31.31 64.92 -65.91
CA TYR A 357 -29.89 65.23 -65.78
C TYR A 357 -29.30 65.76 -67.10
N GLY A 358 -29.42 67.07 -67.31
CA GLY A 358 -28.71 67.84 -68.35
C GLY A 358 -27.83 68.94 -67.75
N PRO A 359 -26.78 69.41 -68.46
CA PRO A 359 -25.81 70.40 -67.97
C PRO A 359 -26.42 71.76 -67.57
N ASP A 360 -27.62 72.10 -68.06
CA ASP A 360 -28.36 73.32 -67.70
C ASP A 360 -29.71 73.02 -66.99
N SER A 361 -29.82 71.85 -66.36
CA SER A 361 -31.08 71.44 -65.71
C SER A 361 -31.29 72.13 -64.35
N PRO A 362 -32.56 72.33 -63.92
CA PRO A 362 -32.89 72.80 -62.57
C PRO A 362 -32.37 71.86 -61.45
N ALA A 363 -31.87 70.67 -61.81
CA ALA A 363 -31.18 69.76 -60.91
C ALA A 363 -29.88 70.34 -60.38
N MET A 364 -29.13 71.07 -61.21
CA MET A 364 -27.91 71.75 -60.78
C MET A 364 -28.21 72.91 -59.84
N THR A 365 -29.34 73.60 -60.02
CA THR A 365 -29.77 74.67 -59.11
C THR A 365 -30.20 74.13 -57.75
N VAL A 366 -30.90 72.98 -57.72
CA VAL A 366 -31.23 72.27 -56.46
C VAL A 366 -29.97 71.69 -55.79
N LEU A 367 -29.00 71.21 -56.58
CA LEU A 367 -27.68 70.80 -56.10
C LEU A 367 -26.87 71.99 -55.58
N GLU A 368 -26.97 73.17 -56.19
CA GLU A 368 -26.35 74.44 -55.75
C GLU A 368 -27.01 75.02 -54.49
N GLU A 369 -28.32 74.90 -54.33
CA GLU A 369 -29.01 75.21 -53.07
C GLU A 369 -28.62 74.23 -51.96
N LEU A 370 -28.49 72.93 -52.28
CA LEU A 370 -27.87 71.95 -51.39
C LEU A 370 -26.39 72.25 -51.15
N ASN A 371 -25.73 72.97 -52.07
CA ASN A 371 -24.35 73.46 -51.97
C ASN A 371 -24.21 74.67 -51.04
N ILE A 372 -25.29 75.15 -50.40
CA ILE A 372 -25.16 75.92 -49.15
C ILE A 372 -24.49 75.04 -48.06
N ALA A 373 -24.50 73.71 -48.21
CA ALA A 373 -23.65 72.79 -47.45
C ALA A 373 -22.15 72.90 -47.78
N ALA A 374 -21.74 73.43 -48.94
CA ALA A 374 -20.34 73.75 -49.23
C ALA A 374 -19.86 75.04 -48.54
N ASN A 375 -20.74 75.96 -48.16
CA ASN A 375 -20.36 77.02 -47.20
C ASN A 375 -20.12 76.45 -45.80
N ALA A 376 -20.83 75.39 -45.42
CA ALA A 376 -20.47 74.62 -44.23
C ALA A 376 -19.18 73.83 -44.44
N GLU A 377 -18.86 73.35 -45.65
CA GLU A 377 -17.57 72.72 -45.97
C GLU A 377 -16.42 73.72 -46.02
N PHE A 378 -16.66 74.99 -46.38
CA PHE A 378 -15.70 76.08 -46.33
C PHE A 378 -15.48 76.58 -44.91
N VAL A 379 -16.54 76.68 -44.09
CA VAL A 379 -16.41 76.93 -42.64
C VAL A 379 -15.80 75.72 -41.94
N LYS A 380 -16.10 74.48 -42.35
CA LYS A 380 -15.46 73.25 -41.85
C LYS A 380 -14.03 73.11 -42.35
N SER A 381 -13.67 73.55 -43.54
CA SER A 381 -12.29 73.47 -44.05
C SER A 381 -11.45 74.58 -43.44
N ASN A 382 -12.02 75.76 -43.20
CA ASN A 382 -11.35 76.85 -42.50
C ASN A 382 -11.25 76.58 -40.99
N LYS A 383 -12.31 76.02 -40.35
CA LYS A 383 -12.21 75.50 -38.98
C LYS A 383 -11.28 74.31 -38.91
N ARG A 384 -11.32 73.34 -39.82
CA ARG A 384 -10.33 72.25 -39.89
C ARG A 384 -8.93 72.75 -40.23
N ALA A 385 -8.74 73.88 -40.91
CA ALA A 385 -7.42 74.44 -41.17
C ALA A 385 -6.88 75.20 -39.96
N ILE A 386 -7.74 75.90 -39.22
CA ILE A 386 -7.41 76.57 -37.95
C ILE A 386 -7.24 75.54 -36.83
N GLU A 387 -8.10 74.54 -36.76
CA GLU A 387 -7.99 73.38 -35.88
C GLU A 387 -6.83 72.51 -36.31
N ALA A 388 -6.57 72.25 -37.59
CA ALA A 388 -5.36 71.57 -38.05
C ALA A 388 -4.11 72.36 -37.70
N GLY A 389 -4.13 73.69 -37.80
CA GLY A 389 -3.04 74.57 -37.38
C GLY A 389 -2.82 74.50 -35.88
N LYS A 390 -3.89 74.60 -35.07
CA LYS A 390 -3.82 74.46 -33.61
C LYS A 390 -3.48 73.05 -33.16
N THR A 391 -3.93 72.02 -33.87
CA THR A 391 -3.58 70.63 -33.61
C THR A 391 -2.20 70.30 -34.14
N ALA A 392 -1.69 71.00 -35.17
CA ALA A 392 -0.32 70.86 -35.65
C ALA A 392 0.63 71.57 -34.68
N GLU A 393 0.26 72.74 -34.15
CA GLU A 393 1.00 73.45 -33.11
C GLU A 393 0.95 72.67 -31.79
N ALA A 394 -0.23 72.16 -31.39
CA ALA A 394 -0.35 71.25 -30.25
C ALA A 394 0.30 69.89 -30.53
N ALA A 395 0.34 69.40 -31.77
CA ALA A 395 1.07 68.19 -32.16
C ALA A 395 2.57 68.44 -32.14
N GLU A 396 3.05 69.62 -32.50
CA GLU A 396 4.47 70.00 -32.39
C GLU A 396 4.85 70.22 -30.93
N ASP A 397 3.99 70.82 -30.12
CA ASP A 397 4.22 70.96 -28.68
C ASP A 397 4.16 69.61 -27.97
N THR A 398 3.24 68.73 -28.36
CA THR A 398 3.23 67.35 -27.85
C THR A 398 4.36 66.54 -28.42
N ARG A 399 4.81 66.78 -29.67
CA ARG A 399 6.01 66.14 -30.24
C ARG A 399 7.25 66.62 -29.52
N ARG A 400 7.39 67.90 -29.21
CA ARG A 400 8.51 68.45 -28.41
C ARG A 400 8.46 67.97 -26.96
N LYS A 401 7.27 67.89 -26.36
CA LYS A 401 7.09 67.30 -25.01
C LYS A 401 7.36 65.79 -25.03
N ALA A 402 6.99 65.09 -26.10
CA ALA A 402 7.25 63.67 -26.28
C ALA A 402 8.72 63.42 -26.62
N GLU A 403 9.38 64.26 -27.41
CA GLU A 403 10.82 64.22 -27.68
C GLU A 403 11.58 64.47 -26.38
N LYS A 404 11.20 65.48 -25.58
CA LYS A 404 11.76 65.68 -24.23
C LYS A 404 11.47 64.51 -23.30
N ALA A 405 10.26 63.96 -23.31
CA ALA A 405 9.93 62.79 -22.49
C ALA A 405 10.66 61.52 -22.98
N VAL A 406 10.95 61.41 -24.28
CA VAL A 406 11.75 60.33 -24.88
C VAL A 406 13.22 60.53 -24.54
N GLU A 407 13.74 61.75 -24.51
CA GLU A 407 15.09 62.07 -24.04
C GLU A 407 15.23 61.79 -22.53
N GLU A 408 14.26 62.22 -21.73
CA GLU A 408 14.20 61.93 -20.28
C GLU A 408 14.03 60.44 -20.03
N ALA A 409 13.17 59.74 -20.77
CA ALA A 409 13.00 58.30 -20.68
C ALA A 409 14.23 57.55 -21.21
N ALA A 410 14.92 58.05 -22.23
CA ALA A 410 16.18 57.49 -22.70
C ALA A 410 17.30 57.69 -21.66
N GLY A 411 17.31 58.84 -20.97
CA GLY A 411 18.17 59.10 -19.83
C GLY A 411 17.88 58.18 -18.64
N GLN A 412 16.61 57.99 -18.29
CA GLN A 412 16.18 57.03 -17.26
C GLN A 412 16.47 55.59 -17.67
N LEU A 413 16.29 55.22 -18.94
CA LEU A 413 16.58 53.89 -19.45
C LEU A 413 18.10 53.64 -19.50
N ALA A 414 18.91 54.66 -19.79
CA ALA A 414 20.36 54.59 -19.67
C ALA A 414 20.78 54.43 -18.19
N ALA A 415 20.19 55.19 -17.27
CA ALA A 415 20.44 55.05 -15.83
C ALA A 415 20.02 53.67 -15.30
N VAL A 416 18.85 53.17 -15.70
CA VAL A 416 18.35 51.83 -15.36
C VAL A 416 19.23 50.75 -16.00
N LYS A 417 19.73 50.95 -17.22
CA LYS A 417 20.71 50.02 -17.83
C LYS A 417 22.01 50.00 -17.05
N GLU A 418 22.50 51.15 -16.60
CA GLU A 418 23.72 51.24 -15.79
C GLU A 418 23.53 50.60 -14.42
N GLU A 419 22.39 50.85 -13.75
CA GLU A 419 22.01 50.16 -12.51
C GLU A 419 21.82 48.66 -12.73
N LEU A 420 21.20 48.25 -13.83
CA LEU A 420 21.01 46.84 -14.16
C LEU A 420 22.34 46.15 -14.51
N GLU A 421 23.31 46.85 -15.10
CA GLU A 421 24.67 46.34 -15.27
C GLU A 421 25.42 46.25 -13.94
N ARG A 422 25.24 47.22 -13.03
CA ARG A 422 25.79 47.13 -11.66
C ARG A 422 25.19 45.96 -10.89
N VAL A 423 23.87 45.82 -10.92
CA VAL A 423 23.14 44.70 -10.31
C VAL A 423 23.50 43.37 -10.98
N ARG A 424 23.73 43.33 -12.30
CA ARG A 424 24.25 42.12 -12.98
C ARG A 424 25.66 41.77 -12.53
N LYS A 425 26.55 42.75 -12.35
CA LYS A 425 27.90 42.51 -11.82
C LYS A 425 27.84 42.01 -10.37
N GLU A 426 27.00 42.61 -9.52
CA GLU A 426 26.75 42.15 -8.16
C GLU A 426 26.10 40.75 -8.12
N ALA A 427 25.19 40.46 -9.06
CA ALA A 427 24.58 39.14 -9.22
C ALA A 427 25.59 38.10 -9.70
N GLU A 428 26.48 38.46 -10.63
CA GLU A 428 27.57 37.58 -11.08
C GLU A 428 28.61 37.36 -9.97
N GLU A 429 28.93 38.38 -9.17
CA GLU A 429 29.82 38.25 -8.01
C GLU A 429 29.21 37.41 -6.90
N SER A 430 27.93 37.62 -6.58
CA SER A 430 27.20 36.78 -5.62
C SER A 430 27.01 35.36 -6.15
N GLN A 431 26.79 35.16 -7.45
CA GLN A 431 26.73 33.83 -8.06
C GLN A 431 28.10 33.14 -8.00
N LYS A 432 29.20 33.85 -8.25
CA LYS A 432 30.57 33.34 -8.08
C LYS A 432 30.86 32.98 -6.61
N GLN A 433 30.39 33.77 -5.66
CA GLN A 433 30.50 33.46 -4.22
C GLN A 433 29.69 32.22 -3.86
N VAL A 434 28.44 32.11 -4.33
CA VAL A 434 27.58 30.94 -4.10
C VAL A 434 28.18 29.68 -4.75
N THR A 435 28.74 29.77 -5.95
CA THR A 435 29.43 28.61 -6.57
C THR A 435 30.70 28.26 -5.81
N ALA A 436 31.48 29.24 -5.34
CA ALA A 436 32.67 28.98 -4.54
C ALA A 436 32.33 28.36 -3.18
N ASP A 437 31.22 28.76 -2.56
CA ASP A 437 30.76 28.18 -1.30
C ASP A 437 30.15 26.79 -1.50
N ARG A 438 29.42 26.55 -2.61
CA ARG A 438 29.00 25.21 -3.00
C ARG A 438 30.18 24.29 -3.25
N GLU A 439 31.23 24.75 -3.92
CA GLU A 439 32.45 23.95 -4.10
C GLU A 439 33.16 23.65 -2.78
N LYS A 440 33.16 24.59 -1.81
CA LYS A 440 33.68 24.34 -0.46
C LYS A 440 32.82 23.33 0.30
N GLU A 441 31.50 23.43 0.21
CA GLU A 441 30.57 22.48 0.82
C GLU A 441 30.66 21.09 0.19
N GLU A 442 30.76 21.00 -1.14
CA GLU A 442 30.98 19.74 -1.82
C GLU A 442 32.32 19.11 -1.44
N LYS A 443 33.39 19.91 -1.30
CA LYS A 443 34.68 19.42 -0.79
C LYS A 443 34.57 18.95 0.67
N ARG A 444 33.83 19.65 1.53
CA ARG A 444 33.54 19.21 2.91
C ARG A 444 32.73 17.92 2.93
N LEU A 445 31.70 17.80 2.09
CA LEU A 445 30.88 16.60 1.99
C LEU A 445 31.65 15.41 1.41
N LYS A 446 32.56 15.64 0.45
CA LYS A 446 33.49 14.61 -0.02
C LYS A 446 34.44 14.17 1.10
N ALA A 447 35.06 15.11 1.82
CA ALA A 447 35.91 14.78 2.97
C ALA A 447 35.14 13.99 4.05
N LEU A 448 33.90 14.36 4.37
CA LEU A 448 33.05 13.61 5.32
C LEU A 448 32.64 12.22 4.79
N ARG A 449 32.45 12.06 3.47
CA ARG A 449 32.20 10.75 2.85
C ARG A 449 33.45 9.88 2.88
N ASP A 450 34.61 10.46 2.63
CA ASP A 450 35.90 9.76 2.69
C ASP A 450 36.22 9.35 4.14
N GLU A 451 35.95 10.22 5.14
CA GLU A 451 36.04 9.87 6.56
C GLU A 451 35.05 8.77 6.94
N ARG A 452 33.80 8.81 6.47
CA ARG A 452 32.83 7.72 6.69
C ARG A 452 33.26 6.42 6.03
N ALA A 453 33.80 6.45 4.81
CA ALA A 453 34.31 5.25 4.15
C ALA A 453 35.53 4.68 4.92
N LEU A 454 36.35 5.55 5.49
CA LEU A 454 37.48 5.15 6.34
C LEU A 454 37.00 4.53 7.66
N LEU A 455 35.96 5.09 8.29
CA LEU A 455 35.31 4.52 9.47
C LEU A 455 34.58 3.20 9.15
N GLU A 456 33.87 3.10 8.04
CA GLU A 456 33.20 1.86 7.62
C GLU A 456 34.22 0.76 7.28
N SER A 457 35.36 1.11 6.68
CA SER A 457 36.45 0.15 6.47
C SER A 457 37.13 -0.24 7.79
N SER A 458 37.28 0.68 8.74
CA SER A 458 37.73 0.41 10.11
C SER A 458 36.76 -0.53 10.85
N ASP A 459 35.45 -0.28 10.77
CA ASP A 459 34.41 -1.10 11.37
C ASP A 459 34.31 -2.47 10.70
N ALA A 460 34.51 -2.55 9.38
CA ALA A 460 34.61 -3.82 8.67
C ALA A 460 35.86 -4.61 9.11
N THR A 461 37.00 -3.96 9.32
CA THR A 461 38.19 -4.61 9.87
C THR A 461 38.00 -5.03 11.34
N ALA A 462 37.30 -4.22 12.15
CA ALA A 462 36.94 -4.59 13.52
C ALA A 462 35.98 -5.78 13.54
N GLY A 463 34.97 -5.80 12.66
CA GLY A 463 34.05 -6.92 12.49
C GLY A 463 34.76 -8.21 12.05
N GLN A 464 35.74 -8.12 11.14
CA GLN A 464 36.59 -9.25 10.76
C GLN A 464 37.46 -9.74 11.92
N LEU A 465 38.03 -8.84 12.72
CA LEU A 465 38.76 -9.20 13.93
C LEU A 465 37.85 -9.86 14.96
N TYR A 466 36.63 -9.38 15.17
CA TYR A 466 35.65 -10.03 16.06
C TYR A 466 35.24 -11.40 15.57
N GLN A 467 34.97 -11.57 14.27
CA GLN A 467 34.67 -12.90 13.72
C GLN A 467 35.85 -13.86 13.83
N ARG A 468 37.07 -13.36 13.65
CA ARG A 468 38.28 -14.14 13.83
C ARG A 468 38.48 -14.54 15.28
N THR A 469 38.31 -13.62 16.24
CA THR A 469 38.43 -13.95 17.66
C THR A 469 37.33 -14.89 18.13
N VAL A 470 36.11 -14.79 17.60
CA VAL A 470 35.03 -15.76 17.88
C VAL A 470 35.39 -17.13 17.34
N LYS A 471 35.90 -17.24 16.10
CA LYS A 471 36.37 -18.52 15.54
C LYS A 471 37.54 -19.11 16.34
N GLU A 472 38.53 -18.29 16.69
CA GLU A 472 39.66 -18.73 17.54
C GLU A 472 39.16 -19.16 18.93
N LEU A 473 38.11 -18.53 19.47
CA LEU A 473 37.49 -18.92 20.74
C LEU A 473 36.66 -20.22 20.64
N GLU A 474 35.99 -20.46 19.50
CA GLU A 474 35.31 -21.72 19.20
C GLU A 474 36.30 -22.87 19.00
N GLU A 475 37.38 -22.64 18.24
CA GLU A 475 38.46 -23.61 18.02
C GLU A 475 39.15 -23.98 19.35
N THR A 476 39.45 -22.98 20.19
CA THR A 476 40.03 -23.25 21.53
C THR A 476 39.04 -23.95 22.46
N ARG A 477 37.74 -23.68 22.35
CA ARG A 477 36.70 -24.41 23.08
C ARG A 477 36.61 -25.87 22.62
N GLU A 478 36.70 -26.13 21.32
CA GLU A 478 36.72 -27.47 20.75
C GLU A 478 37.99 -28.25 21.15
N GLN A 479 39.14 -27.57 21.16
CA GLN A 479 40.38 -28.13 21.71
C GLN A 479 40.23 -28.47 23.19
N LEU A 480 39.59 -27.60 23.98
CA LEU A 480 39.36 -27.83 25.41
C LEU A 480 38.40 -29.01 25.63
N THR A 481 37.34 -29.16 24.84
CA THR A 481 36.47 -30.34 24.90
C THR A 481 37.22 -31.61 24.53
N THR A 482 38.07 -31.57 23.50
CA THR A 482 38.90 -32.72 23.09
C THR A 482 39.87 -33.11 24.21
N LEU A 483 40.54 -32.14 24.83
CA LEU A 483 41.42 -32.36 25.98
C LEU A 483 40.65 -32.87 27.21
N MET A 484 39.41 -32.44 27.42
CA MET A 484 38.56 -32.99 28.49
C MET A 484 38.17 -34.44 28.22
N GLU A 485 37.86 -34.80 26.97
CA GLU A 485 37.62 -36.19 26.57
C GLU A 485 38.88 -37.05 26.71
N GLU A 486 40.05 -36.54 26.30
CA GLU A 486 41.34 -37.21 26.48
C GLU A 486 41.68 -37.38 27.97
N ARG A 487 41.43 -36.35 28.78
CA ARG A 487 41.54 -36.45 30.24
C ARG A 487 40.56 -37.49 30.79
N GLY A 488 39.33 -37.56 30.28
CA GLY A 488 38.35 -38.59 30.65
C GLY A 488 38.89 -39.98 30.35
N LYS A 489 39.34 -40.24 29.13
CA LYS A 489 39.97 -41.51 28.71
C LYS A 489 41.22 -41.87 29.53
N LEU A 490 42.06 -40.88 29.84
CA LEU A 490 43.21 -41.07 30.73
C LEU A 490 42.76 -41.39 32.16
N THR A 491 41.71 -40.74 32.66
CA THR A 491 41.14 -41.04 33.98
C THR A 491 40.58 -42.46 34.02
N ASP A 492 39.83 -42.85 32.99
CA ASP A 492 39.26 -44.19 32.86
C ASP A 492 40.36 -45.25 32.77
N SER A 493 41.38 -45.05 31.93
CA SER A 493 42.53 -45.97 31.84
C SER A 493 43.36 -46.03 33.12
N THR A 494 43.51 -44.93 33.87
CA THR A 494 44.11 -44.99 35.21
C THR A 494 43.24 -45.75 36.20
N GLY A 495 41.91 -45.65 36.10
CA GLY A 495 40.96 -46.43 36.89
C GLY A 495 41.03 -47.92 36.56
N GLU A 496 41.12 -48.28 35.29
CA GLU A 496 41.32 -49.67 34.82
C GLU A 496 42.66 -50.23 35.30
N LEU A 497 43.76 -49.48 35.17
CA LEU A 497 45.07 -49.86 35.70
C LEU A 497 45.03 -50.05 37.22
N GLN A 498 44.34 -49.18 37.94
CA GLN A 498 44.21 -49.30 39.38
C GLN A 498 43.40 -50.55 39.76
N GLN A 499 42.35 -50.88 38.99
CA GLN A 499 41.61 -52.15 39.16
C GLN A 499 42.49 -53.37 38.86
N GLU A 500 43.28 -53.35 37.78
CA GLU A 500 44.22 -54.43 37.47
C GLU A 500 45.28 -54.59 38.57
N VAL A 501 45.79 -53.50 39.13
CA VAL A 501 46.72 -53.53 40.27
C VAL A 501 46.04 -54.11 41.50
N THR A 502 44.77 -53.77 41.79
CA THR A 502 44.04 -54.39 42.90
C THR A 502 43.81 -55.88 42.69
N ARG A 503 43.43 -56.31 41.47
CA ARG A 503 43.26 -57.72 41.12
C ARG A 503 44.59 -58.48 41.23
N GLY A 504 45.67 -57.90 40.71
CA GLY A 504 47.01 -58.46 40.84
C GLY A 504 47.44 -58.59 42.31
N ARG A 505 47.10 -57.62 43.15
CA ARG A 505 47.37 -57.68 44.60
C ARG A 505 46.54 -58.77 45.29
N GLU A 506 45.28 -58.93 44.93
CA GLU A 506 44.42 -60.02 45.42
C GLU A 506 44.95 -61.39 44.99
N GLU A 507 45.42 -61.53 43.74
CA GLU A 507 46.06 -62.75 43.25
C GLU A 507 47.36 -63.05 44.01
N VAL A 508 48.19 -62.05 44.28
CA VAL A 508 49.40 -62.21 45.11
C VAL A 508 49.04 -62.67 46.52
N LEU A 509 48.06 -62.04 47.17
CA LEU A 509 47.59 -62.47 48.50
C LEU A 509 47.04 -63.90 48.49
N ARG A 510 46.34 -64.28 47.42
CA ARG A 510 45.86 -65.66 47.23
C ARG A 510 47.03 -66.63 47.05
N LEU A 511 48.05 -66.26 46.27
CA LEU A 511 49.24 -67.08 46.07
C LEU A 511 50.07 -67.21 47.36
N GLU A 512 50.19 -66.15 48.15
CA GLU A 512 50.80 -66.18 49.48
C GLU A 512 50.03 -67.12 50.43
N GLY A 513 48.70 -67.10 50.38
CA GLY A 513 47.86 -68.06 51.11
C GLY A 513 48.11 -69.50 50.69
N VAL A 514 48.25 -69.76 49.38
CA VAL A 514 48.61 -71.08 48.85
C VAL A 514 50.03 -71.48 49.28
N GLN A 515 50.98 -70.56 49.30
CA GLN A 515 52.33 -70.82 49.76
C GLN A 515 52.35 -71.21 51.25
N LYS A 516 51.65 -70.49 52.11
CA LYS A 516 51.52 -70.84 53.53
C LYS A 516 50.89 -72.22 53.73
N ALA A 517 49.83 -72.54 52.98
CA ALA A 517 49.21 -73.86 53.04
C ALA A 517 50.17 -74.98 52.57
N LEU A 518 51.03 -74.71 51.58
CA LEU A 518 52.07 -75.63 51.14
C LEU A 518 53.18 -75.78 52.18
N GLU A 519 53.59 -74.70 52.85
CA GLU A 519 54.57 -74.72 53.94
C GLU A 519 54.06 -75.52 55.14
N GLU A 520 52.79 -75.33 55.54
CA GLU A 520 52.14 -76.15 56.57
C GLU A 520 52.12 -77.62 56.16
N ARG A 521 51.76 -77.92 54.91
CA ARG A 521 51.74 -79.30 54.40
C ARG A 521 53.13 -79.92 54.37
N LEU A 522 54.17 -79.16 54.01
CA LEU A 522 55.56 -79.61 54.11
C LEU A 522 55.96 -79.86 55.57
N GLY A 523 55.54 -79.00 56.51
CA GLY A 523 55.70 -79.22 57.94
C GLY A 523 55.10 -80.55 58.39
N THR A 524 53.85 -80.83 57.99
CA THR A 524 53.21 -82.12 58.32
C THR A 524 53.95 -83.33 57.75
N PHE A 525 54.51 -83.22 56.53
CA PHE A 525 55.31 -84.30 55.96
C PHE A 525 56.66 -84.48 56.66
N VAL A 526 57.27 -83.40 57.16
CA VAL A 526 58.49 -83.49 57.98
C VAL A 526 58.17 -84.16 59.32
N ASP A 527 57.09 -83.78 59.98
CA ASP A 527 56.64 -84.39 61.23
C ASP A 527 56.29 -85.88 61.04
N GLU A 528 55.62 -86.24 59.93
CA GLU A 528 55.35 -87.63 59.58
C GLU A 528 56.63 -88.41 59.31
N ARG A 529 57.58 -87.83 58.57
CA ARG A 529 58.89 -88.45 58.36
C ARG A 529 59.62 -88.68 59.69
N ASP A 530 59.63 -87.70 60.58
CA ASP A 530 60.31 -87.79 61.87
C ASP A 530 59.61 -88.79 62.80
N ARG A 531 58.28 -88.90 62.72
CA ARG A 531 57.52 -89.95 63.40
C ARG A 531 57.86 -91.34 62.83
N LEU A 532 57.95 -91.48 61.51
CA LEU A 532 58.31 -92.76 60.88
C LEU A 532 59.75 -93.16 61.18
N THR A 533 60.70 -92.23 61.21
CA THR A 533 62.08 -92.52 61.62
C THR A 533 62.17 -92.90 63.09
N ALA A 534 61.40 -92.25 63.98
CA ALA A 534 61.31 -92.65 65.38
C ALA A 534 60.70 -94.06 65.56
N VAL A 535 59.65 -94.39 64.80
CA VAL A 535 59.06 -95.73 64.78
C VAL A 535 60.06 -96.77 64.26
N ALA A 536 60.80 -96.45 63.19
CA ALA A 536 61.82 -97.33 62.64
C ALA A 536 62.98 -97.55 63.63
N ALA A 537 63.46 -96.50 64.31
CA ALA A 537 64.49 -96.61 65.34
C ALA A 537 64.01 -97.42 66.55
N LYS A 538 62.75 -97.26 66.94
CA LYS A 538 62.14 -98.08 68.00
C LYS A 538 62.03 -99.55 67.58
N ALA A 539 61.57 -99.83 66.36
CA ALA A 539 61.51 -101.18 65.82
C ALA A 539 62.90 -101.82 65.69
N GLU A 540 63.92 -101.05 65.32
CA GLU A 540 65.30 -101.55 65.28
C GLU A 540 65.82 -101.86 66.69
N LYS A 541 65.50 -101.04 67.68
CA LYS A 541 65.84 -101.29 69.08
C LYS A 541 65.11 -102.53 69.61
N GLU A 542 63.81 -102.66 69.36
CA GLU A 542 63.03 -103.86 69.70
C GLU A 542 63.60 -105.11 69.00
N ALA A 543 63.96 -105.03 67.72
CA ALA A 543 64.60 -106.15 67.01
C ALA A 543 65.99 -106.50 67.57
N ARG A 544 66.77 -105.51 68.05
CA ARG A 544 68.05 -105.77 68.75
C ARG A 544 67.81 -106.42 70.11
N GLU A 545 66.84 -105.94 70.89
CA GLU A 545 66.45 -106.53 72.18
C GLU A 545 65.92 -107.96 71.99
N GLU A 546 65.13 -108.23 70.94
CA GLU A 546 64.68 -109.58 70.59
C GLU A 546 65.84 -110.48 70.15
N ARG A 547 66.81 -109.97 69.40
CA ARG A 547 68.04 -110.72 69.06
C ARG A 547 68.88 -111.02 70.29
N GLU A 548 69.06 -110.06 71.20
CA GLU A 548 69.76 -110.27 72.47
C GLU A 548 69.00 -111.27 73.36
N ASN A 549 67.67 -111.20 73.38
CA ASN A 549 66.84 -112.16 74.09
C ASN A 549 66.91 -113.55 73.45
N ALA A 550 66.95 -113.65 72.12
CA ALA A 550 67.16 -114.90 71.41
C ALA A 550 68.54 -115.50 71.74
N LEU A 551 69.60 -114.68 71.78
CA LEU A 551 70.93 -115.11 72.21
C LEU A 551 70.94 -115.54 73.70
N ARG A 552 70.26 -114.82 74.59
CA ARG A 552 70.09 -115.25 75.99
C ARG A 552 69.28 -116.54 76.11
N LEU A 553 68.30 -116.76 75.24
CA LEU A 553 67.54 -118.02 75.18
C LEU A 553 68.39 -119.16 74.63
N GLU A 554 69.24 -118.92 73.63
CA GLU A 554 70.24 -119.88 73.17
C GLU A 554 71.27 -120.19 74.28
N GLU A 555 71.72 -119.20 75.03
CA GLU A 555 72.63 -119.38 76.17
C GLU A 555 71.95 -120.12 77.34
N ARG A 556 70.65 -119.88 77.55
CA ARG A 556 69.81 -120.66 78.48
C ARG A 556 69.56 -122.08 77.99
N LEU A 557 69.36 -122.30 76.69
CA LEU A 557 69.25 -123.64 76.11
C LEU A 557 70.58 -124.38 76.21
N ALA A 558 71.71 -123.71 75.97
CA ALA A 558 73.05 -124.28 76.17
C ALA A 558 73.37 -124.55 77.65
N SER A 559 72.85 -123.76 78.59
CA SER A 559 72.97 -124.03 80.03
C SER A 559 72.01 -125.12 80.51
N ILE A 560 70.83 -125.25 79.90
CA ILE A 560 69.88 -126.35 80.12
C ILE A 560 70.41 -127.67 79.52
N GLU A 561 71.06 -127.66 78.36
CA GLU A 561 71.75 -128.83 77.81
C GLU A 561 72.93 -129.27 78.70
N ARG A 562 73.66 -128.32 79.31
CA ARG A 562 74.70 -128.64 80.30
C ARG A 562 74.14 -129.09 81.66
N GLN A 563 72.92 -128.71 82.02
CA GLN A 563 72.25 -129.15 83.25
C GLN A 563 71.44 -130.45 83.06
N GLN A 564 71.12 -130.86 81.83
CA GLN A 564 70.47 -132.16 81.54
C GLN A 564 71.44 -133.36 81.51
N ALA A 565 72.75 -133.13 81.64
CA ALA A 565 73.75 -134.16 81.88
C ALA A 565 73.90 -134.57 83.38
N ALA A 566 73.16 -133.94 84.30
CA ALA A 566 73.12 -134.32 85.72
C ALA A 566 71.70 -134.08 86.27
N GLY A 567 70.92 -135.16 86.35
CA GLY A 567 69.47 -135.08 86.58
C GLY A 567 69.04 -134.49 87.94
N VAL A 568 67.78 -134.02 87.98
CA VAL A 568 66.77 -134.23 89.04
C VAL A 568 65.50 -133.38 88.77
N ALA A 569 64.36 -134.06 88.87
CA ALA A 569 62.98 -133.68 89.25
C ALA A 569 62.33 -132.31 88.91
N ALA A 570 61.20 -132.42 88.19
CA ALA A 570 59.85 -131.87 88.42
C ALA A 570 59.63 -130.64 89.33
N ARG A 571 58.77 -129.69 88.88
CA ARG A 571 57.44 -129.33 89.49
C ARG A 571 56.88 -127.95 89.04
N ALA A 572 55.66 -127.98 88.47
CA ALA A 572 54.48 -127.09 88.66
C ALA A 572 54.41 -125.60 88.22
N GLN A 573 53.27 -125.29 87.54
CA GLN A 573 52.34 -124.13 87.71
C GLN A 573 52.84 -122.70 87.33
N GLN A 574 52.09 -121.74 86.78
CA GLN A 574 50.69 -121.54 86.35
C GLN A 574 50.61 -120.20 85.51
N PRO A 575 49.42 -119.76 85.01
CA PRO A 575 49.24 -118.87 83.85
C PRO A 575 48.95 -117.39 84.19
N GLY A 576 48.81 -116.56 83.15
CA GLY A 576 48.28 -115.19 83.26
C GLY A 576 47.77 -114.62 81.94
N ARG A 577 46.51 -114.94 81.60
CA ARG A 577 45.63 -114.15 80.71
C ARG A 577 45.27 -112.84 81.44
N VAL A 578 45.25 -111.70 80.75
CA VAL A 578 44.22 -110.66 80.95
C VAL A 578 43.95 -109.96 79.61
N ASP A 579 42.74 -110.15 79.11
CA ASP A 579 42.05 -109.34 78.11
C ASP A 579 41.83 -107.90 78.61
N ALA A 580 41.88 -106.92 77.71
CA ALA A 580 41.01 -105.74 77.82
C ALA A 580 40.71 -105.18 76.42
N ARG A 581 39.55 -105.61 75.93
CA ARG A 581 38.78 -105.03 74.84
C ARG A 581 37.78 -104.03 75.46
N ILE A 582 37.30 -103.07 74.66
CA ILE A 582 36.08 -102.22 74.86
C ILE A 582 36.34 -100.93 75.68
N GLY A 583 35.78 -99.75 75.39
CA GLY A 583 34.67 -99.35 74.49
C GLY A 583 34.70 -97.83 74.25
N SER A 584 34.13 -97.26 73.18
CA SER A 584 32.69 -97.10 72.89
C SER A 584 31.85 -96.48 74.02
N GLY A 585 32.43 -95.61 74.85
CA GLY A 585 31.75 -94.91 75.97
C GLY A 585 31.44 -93.42 75.74
N GLY A 586 31.33 -92.94 74.50
CA GLY A 586 31.15 -91.50 74.20
C GLY A 586 29.71 -90.98 74.17
N GLY A 587 28.73 -91.77 74.61
CA GLY A 587 27.30 -91.39 74.63
C GLY A 587 26.87 -90.71 75.95
N ASP A 588 27.38 -91.21 77.08
CA ASP A 588 26.94 -90.79 78.41
C ASP A 588 27.39 -89.36 78.75
N THR A 589 28.62 -89.00 78.36
CA THR A 589 29.17 -87.64 78.54
C THR A 589 28.50 -86.59 77.66
N ARG A 590 28.01 -86.96 76.47
CA ARG A 590 27.27 -86.04 75.57
C ARG A 590 25.85 -85.78 76.05
N GLN A 591 25.16 -86.80 76.55
CA GLN A 591 23.85 -86.61 77.19
C GLN A 591 23.96 -85.75 78.44
N ARG A 592 24.98 -85.98 79.28
CA ARG A 592 25.21 -85.15 80.46
C ARG A 592 25.49 -83.69 80.13
N LEU A 593 26.25 -83.41 79.07
CA LEU A 593 26.49 -82.05 78.58
C LEU A 593 25.22 -81.39 78.03
N ARG A 594 24.32 -82.12 77.37
CA ARG A 594 23.00 -81.61 76.93
C ARG A 594 22.10 -81.24 78.11
N GLU A 595 22.10 -82.04 79.17
CA GLU A 595 21.35 -81.74 80.41
C GLU A 595 21.84 -80.44 81.04
N LEU A 596 23.16 -80.30 81.22
CA LEU A 596 23.76 -79.11 81.81
C LEU A 596 23.55 -77.85 80.94
N LEU A 597 23.67 -77.97 79.61
CA LEU A 597 23.32 -76.87 78.70
C LEU A 597 21.85 -76.48 78.85
N ASN A 598 20.94 -77.43 79.08
CA ASN A 598 19.53 -77.15 79.27
C ASN A 598 19.19 -76.49 80.62
N GLU A 599 20.04 -76.65 81.63
CA GLU A 599 19.94 -75.97 82.92
C GLU A 599 20.50 -74.54 82.89
N MET A 600 21.36 -74.20 81.92
CA MET A 600 21.91 -72.85 81.75
C MET A 600 20.87 -71.87 81.20
N SER A 601 20.97 -70.61 81.65
CA SER A 601 20.11 -69.51 81.18
C SER A 601 20.31 -69.24 79.67
N PRO A 602 19.31 -68.69 78.96
CA PRO A 602 19.44 -68.39 77.53
C PRO A 602 20.57 -67.40 77.21
N GLU A 603 20.88 -66.49 78.14
CA GLU A 603 21.96 -65.50 77.99
C GLU A 603 23.34 -66.16 78.12
N ASP A 604 23.48 -67.18 78.96
CA ASP A 604 24.74 -67.92 79.11
C ASP A 604 25.02 -68.86 77.92
N ARG A 605 23.97 -69.37 77.25
CA ARG A 605 24.12 -70.18 76.02
C ARG A 605 24.57 -69.38 74.81
N GLN A 606 24.40 -68.06 74.81
CA GLN A 606 24.89 -67.18 73.74
C GLN A 606 26.37 -66.81 73.89
N GLN A 607 27.03 -67.22 74.98
CA GLN A 607 28.45 -66.99 75.18
C GLN A 607 29.30 -67.88 74.26
N SER A 608 30.55 -67.50 74.01
CA SER A 608 31.45 -68.29 73.17
C SER A 608 31.67 -69.69 73.74
N GLN A 609 31.78 -70.70 72.87
CA GLN A 609 31.97 -72.11 73.27
C GLN A 609 33.12 -72.32 74.27
N ARG A 610 34.15 -71.46 74.24
CA ARG A 610 35.27 -71.50 75.18
C ARG A 610 34.86 -71.13 76.61
N LYS A 611 33.97 -70.15 76.78
CA LYS A 611 33.44 -69.74 78.09
C LYS A 611 32.50 -70.80 78.65
N ILE A 612 31.63 -71.35 77.80
CA ILE A 612 30.74 -72.46 78.18
C ILE A 612 31.55 -73.70 78.60
N ALA A 613 32.57 -74.07 77.82
CA ALA A 613 33.44 -75.20 78.16
C ALA A 613 34.19 -75.01 79.49
N ALA A 614 34.62 -73.77 79.80
CA ALA A 614 35.27 -73.45 81.07
C ALA A 614 34.32 -73.52 82.27
N GLN A 615 33.02 -73.27 82.09
CA GLN A 615 32.03 -73.40 83.16
C GLN A 615 31.61 -74.86 83.40
N LEU A 616 31.61 -75.68 82.35
CA LEU A 616 31.17 -77.08 82.40
C LEU A 616 32.29 -78.08 82.74
N MET A 617 33.56 -77.71 82.57
CA MET A 617 34.68 -78.66 82.75
C MET A 617 34.73 -79.29 84.15
N ASP A 618 34.49 -78.49 85.20
CA ASP A 618 34.54 -78.98 86.58
C ASP A 618 33.35 -79.90 86.92
N GLN A 619 32.22 -79.73 86.21
CA GLN A 619 31.00 -80.51 86.45
C GLN A 619 31.00 -81.87 85.74
N VAL A 620 31.73 -81.99 84.63
CA VAL A 620 31.80 -83.22 83.82
C VAL A 620 33.11 -83.98 84.05
N GLY A 621 34.09 -83.39 84.73
CA GLY A 621 35.38 -84.03 85.02
C GLY A 621 36.26 -84.23 83.78
N LEU A 622 36.06 -83.41 82.75
CA LEU A 622 36.77 -83.48 81.47
C LEU A 622 37.62 -82.22 81.26
N GLY A 623 38.74 -82.36 80.54
CA GLY A 623 39.56 -81.21 80.14
C GLY A 623 38.80 -80.25 79.20
N LEU A 624 39.16 -78.96 79.24
CA LEU A 624 38.50 -77.88 78.50
C LEU A 624 38.35 -78.18 76.99
N ASP A 625 39.37 -78.76 76.36
CA ASP A 625 39.32 -79.12 74.93
C ASP A 625 38.43 -80.33 74.65
N ALA A 626 38.34 -81.29 75.60
CA ALA A 626 37.44 -82.43 75.48
C ALA A 626 35.97 -82.00 75.58
N VAL A 627 35.66 -81.10 76.53
CA VAL A 627 34.32 -80.49 76.65
C VAL A 627 33.99 -79.69 75.40
N ARG A 628 34.91 -78.86 74.89
CA ARG A 628 34.70 -78.08 73.66
C ARG A 628 34.45 -78.97 72.43
N ASN A 629 35.16 -80.09 72.31
CA ASN A 629 34.93 -81.06 71.22
C ASN A 629 33.56 -81.72 71.34
N HIS A 630 33.10 -82.04 72.55
CA HIS A 630 31.75 -82.56 72.76
C HIS A 630 30.67 -81.51 72.51
N LEU A 631 30.87 -80.24 72.88
CA LEU A 631 29.95 -79.13 72.57
C LEU A 631 29.83 -78.91 71.05
N ARG A 632 30.94 -78.95 70.31
CA ARG A 632 30.92 -78.89 68.85
C ARG A 632 30.17 -80.06 68.22
N ALA A 633 30.35 -81.27 68.76
CA ALA A 633 29.63 -82.44 68.29
C ALA A 633 28.12 -82.32 68.55
N ILE A 634 27.72 -81.74 69.69
CA ILE A 634 26.31 -81.45 70.01
C ILE A 634 25.75 -80.41 69.04
N ASP A 635 26.45 -79.29 68.79
CA ASP A 635 26.00 -78.25 67.85
C ASP A 635 25.88 -78.80 66.41
N GLN A 636 26.78 -79.71 66.01
CA GLN A 636 26.71 -80.39 64.71
C GLN A 636 25.51 -81.34 64.63
N GLU A 637 25.30 -82.18 65.64
CA GLU A 637 24.15 -83.09 65.71
C GLU A 637 22.82 -82.33 65.73
N ASP A 638 22.75 -81.20 66.45
CA ASP A 638 21.54 -80.39 66.56
C ASP A 638 21.28 -79.60 65.27
N ALA A 639 22.32 -79.14 64.56
CA ALA A 639 22.21 -78.53 63.23
C ALA A 639 21.77 -79.54 62.15
N GLU A 640 22.27 -80.78 62.21
CA GLU A 640 21.85 -81.89 61.34
C GLU A 640 20.39 -82.29 61.61
N ALA A 641 19.97 -82.34 62.89
CA ALA A 641 18.58 -82.62 63.27
C ALA A 641 17.62 -81.49 62.86
N ALA A 642 18.08 -80.23 62.82
CA ALA A 642 17.29 -79.07 62.39
C ALA A 642 17.25 -78.85 60.86
N GLY A 643 18.02 -79.62 60.08
CA GLY A 643 18.04 -79.53 58.61
C GLY A 643 18.58 -78.21 58.05
N LEU A 644 19.41 -77.48 58.81
CA LEU A 644 19.96 -76.19 58.40
C LEU A 644 21.32 -76.34 57.70
N PRO A 645 21.55 -75.69 56.54
CA PRO A 645 22.84 -75.72 55.85
C PRO A 645 23.92 -74.94 56.64
N HIS A 646 25.11 -75.52 56.74
CA HIS A 646 26.21 -75.06 57.60
C HIS A 646 26.59 -73.58 57.41
N PRO A 647 26.66 -72.76 58.49
CA PRO A 647 27.27 -71.44 58.44
C PRO A 647 28.79 -71.53 58.63
N ARG A 648 29.55 -70.92 57.70
CA ARG A 648 30.97 -70.62 57.86
C ARG A 648 31.12 -69.50 58.89
N THR A 649 31.86 -69.75 59.97
CA THR A 649 32.19 -68.77 60.99
C THR A 649 33.27 -67.80 60.47
N HIS A 650 32.89 -66.54 60.27
CA HIS A 650 33.79 -65.39 60.23
C HIS A 650 33.97 -64.89 61.67
N GLU A 651 35.21 -64.89 62.18
CA GLU A 651 35.65 -64.07 63.30
C GLU A 651 36.80 -63.17 62.78
N ASP A 652 36.88 -61.96 63.32
CA ASP A 652 37.89 -60.90 63.12
C ASP A 652 37.62 -59.86 62.00
N THR A 653 36.90 -58.79 62.37
CA THR A 653 37.27 -57.41 61.99
C THR A 653 36.65 -56.43 62.99
N GLU A 654 37.49 -55.94 63.92
CA GLU A 654 37.22 -54.71 64.68
C GLU A 654 37.89 -53.51 63.99
N GLU A 655 37.09 -52.45 63.85
CA GLU A 655 37.40 -51.02 64.02
C GLU A 655 38.64 -50.39 63.32
N ARG A 656 38.36 -49.47 62.38
CA ARG A 656 38.86 -48.08 62.46
C ARG A 656 38.13 -47.09 61.54
N GLU A 657 37.35 -46.26 62.22
CA GLU A 657 37.22 -44.80 62.11
C GLU A 657 36.93 -44.10 60.77
N PHE A 658 35.73 -43.50 60.79
CA PHE A 658 35.28 -42.33 60.05
C PHE A 658 36.15 -41.08 60.36
N GLU A 659 36.58 -40.39 59.31
CA GLU A 659 36.67 -38.93 59.29
C GLU A 659 36.03 -38.44 57.99
N GLY A 660 35.00 -37.59 58.11
CA GLY A 660 34.39 -36.87 57.00
C GLY A 660 34.72 -35.39 57.08
N VAL A 661 34.63 -34.67 55.95
CA VAL A 661 34.33 -33.24 55.71
C VAL A 661 34.33 -33.10 54.18
N GLU A 662 33.16 -33.08 53.52
CA GLU A 662 32.32 -31.94 53.11
C GLU A 662 32.70 -31.29 51.76
N LYS A 663 31.63 -31.03 50.99
CA LYS A 663 31.37 -29.99 49.97
C LYS A 663 32.52 -29.17 49.40
#